data_AF-A0A1M2VV50-F1
#
_entry.id   AF-A0A1M2VV50-F1
#
_cell.length_a   1.000
_cell.length_b   1.000
_cell.length_c   1.000
_cell.angle_alpha   90.00
_cell.angle_beta   90.00
_cell.angle_gamma   90.00
#
_symmetry.space_group_name_H-M   'P 1'
#
loop_
_entity.id
_entity.type
_entity.pdbx_description
1 polymer ?
#
loop_
_entity_poly.entity_id
_entity_poly.type
_entity_poly.pdbx_seq_one_letter_code
_entity_poly.pdbx_strand_id
1 'polypeptide(L)'
;AGEQALARSNPKTNIDKLEKVASASNLDRSFKRQYAVMKKLEEQMTNVMTSIRLPLLDWDKIEQYLDIHYPEHADAFRMPPFWVVELSGLIWAEEEQLGEWQDVKKKSAKKETVESSVRNTLYGFWRAGRDILFLQVQPPKETPPPRNSKGKGKDVVASAQNDPEETPLLANPVVFFESLGFAGMMPPIPSSNRPLDDLLNHPSVWAMSLAERTRLAGDWEQRIRMNAYASQLDHYKSVRDEYKEACKNYDDLRDESVGPQVLLVEEAGQVLEAHILTSLVPSVRHLICIGDPQQLRPTLATFTLSMDSERGNQLFKFDRSLMERLVDNGFQMSQINVQRRMRPTISHFIRTILYPKLEDNALVYQYPAVQGMQKDVFFYNHLNKEGGSEDSVSKYNMFEVEMIRDLVIYFLRQGMYSEPGDIAVLCAYLGQLQKVRAALRDMKIAVSVDERDAEELARQGIDEQIDFEEVLVAKHVRLGTVDIFQGQEAKIVIVSLVRNSGQCDTGSASIGFLKSSNRINVALSRAKHGLFILGNAANLRKNTTWSTILDEMEDRGQIGTGFPIACPRHPEQTSFITKPGELSIVAPAGGCLLPCGFRMSCGHICPSAICSRLPCDEPCPKDLPCGHACPSVCGEPCVDQKCIVCLPKDKKADIVDFIMQRRLKEIDLESSDVSDRLITLACGHIFTVETLDGHCSMSEYYEVDPMGRFLSTKSPPVNYQSPPMCPTCRGPINSLRYGRVTKRATLDILEQNVASTMSGDLDACSPAVSKFSSSLPALEDRARKLPIGTKSEDSDAEDTPPPWIQDHGPLPAAALNLNAMQTVHGLPLEEARAWNQIVNNIIGTYRRVVNIATTRGAHVKAYESALTTLYRLEMQEIANDPARATDAPEPLALVIVDHKIGQPPPKADVRFQIEAYFLSFEIRSLIAQVARARVEALSKTSTEASVIEHEALWTKFVDFLYDSCVTDAKKARDLADSSSATRQAARASLLVIRYEFEVFRWRMQCKRTDLFREGALDKDARKQLSDEVKMHKSSMLRSLDTVQKEYIRKRPSKTMEDIKAERKWLEENCRRKVEAWQTECNALEEFLVKGGLYKPLTLQERADIVKAFGFSHRGHFYNCENGHTFVITECGGAMEASKCPECNAPIGGAHHQLVSSNTRAIEFENIARQEGSLDAPWPWGRGA
;
A
#
# COMPACT_ATOMS: atom_id res chain seq x y z
N ALA A 1 51.35 36.12 -4.03
CA ALA A 1 50.85 34.78 -3.62
C ALA A 1 49.77 34.88 -2.53
N GLY A 2 48.81 35.81 -2.65
CA GLY A 2 47.74 36.02 -1.67
C GLY A 2 46.34 36.24 -2.25
N GLU A 3 46.15 36.09 -3.57
CA GLU A 3 44.86 36.39 -4.25
C GLU A 3 44.21 35.17 -4.93
N GLN A 4 44.78 33.97 -4.81
CA GLN A 4 44.20 32.75 -5.39
C GLN A 4 43.34 31.92 -4.41
N ALA A 5 43.08 32.41 -3.20
CA ALA A 5 42.38 31.63 -2.16
C ALA A 5 40.89 31.96 -1.96
N LEU A 6 40.30 32.95 -2.65
CA LEU A 6 38.89 33.32 -2.42
C LEU A 6 37.88 32.92 -3.53
N ALA A 7 38.32 32.25 -4.60
CA ALA A 7 37.43 31.88 -5.72
C ALA A 7 36.78 30.49 -5.61
N ARG A 8 36.81 29.84 -4.44
CA ARG A 8 36.21 28.51 -4.22
C ARG A 8 35.41 28.43 -2.92
N SER A 9 34.37 29.25 -2.79
CA SER A 9 33.22 28.96 -1.92
C SER A 9 32.02 29.89 -2.23
N ASN A 10 30.85 29.27 -2.47
CA ASN A 10 29.50 29.87 -2.62
C ASN A 10 29.19 30.79 -3.83
N PRO A 11 28.37 30.35 -4.81
CA PRO A 11 27.74 31.24 -5.80
C PRO A 11 26.44 31.86 -5.24
N LYS A 12 26.51 32.44 -4.04
CA LYS A 12 25.44 33.25 -3.44
C LYS A 12 26.04 34.45 -2.73
N THR A 13 26.92 35.17 -3.41
CA THR A 13 27.22 36.56 -3.03
C THR A 13 26.08 37.42 -3.52
N ASN A 14 25.19 37.72 -2.57
CA ASN A 14 24.02 38.58 -2.69
C ASN A 14 24.36 39.89 -3.46
N ILE A 15 23.62 40.13 -4.56
CA ILE A 15 23.68 41.34 -5.41
C ILE A 15 23.51 42.63 -4.59
N ASP A 16 22.84 42.54 -3.43
CA ASP A 16 22.71 43.59 -2.40
C ASP A 16 24.04 44.24 -1.98
N LYS A 17 25.18 43.54 -2.10
CA LYS A 17 26.50 44.11 -1.74
C LYS A 17 27.12 44.93 -2.87
N LEU A 18 26.76 44.69 -4.13
CA LEU A 18 27.25 45.45 -5.28
C LEU A 18 26.43 46.74 -5.50
N GLU A 19 25.13 46.71 -5.18
CA GLU A 19 24.26 47.91 -5.24
C GLU A 19 24.62 48.99 -4.21
N LYS A 20 25.22 48.60 -3.07
CA LYS A 20 25.69 49.56 -2.05
C LYS A 20 26.88 50.42 -2.49
N VAL A 21 27.52 50.10 -3.62
CA VAL A 21 28.75 50.77 -4.10
C VAL A 21 28.47 51.74 -5.25
N ALA A 22 27.29 51.70 -5.89
CA ALA A 22 26.95 52.59 -6.99
C ALA A 22 26.26 53.87 -6.49
N SER A 23 26.82 55.03 -6.87
CA SER A 23 26.34 56.36 -6.49
C SER A 23 24.87 56.60 -6.89
N ALA A 24 24.07 57.00 -5.90
CA ALA A 24 22.61 57.15 -5.96
C ALA A 24 22.14 58.04 -7.12
N SER A 25 21.41 57.44 -8.06
CA SER A 25 20.66 58.13 -9.11
C SER A 25 19.16 58.16 -8.76
N ASN A 26 18.39 59.03 -9.43
CA ASN A 26 16.94 59.14 -9.24
C ASN A 26 16.17 57.83 -9.54
N LEU A 27 16.75 56.88 -10.30
CA LEU A 27 16.16 55.56 -10.54
C LEU A 27 16.13 54.70 -9.25
N ASP A 28 17.12 54.83 -8.38
CA ASP A 28 17.24 54.04 -7.14
C ASP A 28 16.08 54.32 -6.15
N ARG A 29 15.51 55.54 -6.20
CA ARG A 29 14.28 55.87 -5.45
C ARG A 29 13.04 55.16 -6.00
N SER A 30 12.98 54.96 -7.32
CA SER A 30 11.86 54.25 -7.97
C SER A 30 11.94 52.75 -7.65
N PHE A 31 13.13 52.15 -7.73
CA PHE A 31 13.38 50.75 -7.33
C PHE A 31 13.05 50.49 -5.87
N LYS A 32 13.55 51.33 -4.95
CA LYS A 32 13.25 51.20 -3.51
C LYS A 32 11.77 51.33 -3.21
N ARG A 33 11.06 52.19 -3.95
CA ARG A 33 9.61 52.35 -3.82
C ARG A 33 8.86 51.11 -4.28
N GLN A 34 9.20 50.56 -5.45
CA GLN A 34 8.54 49.35 -5.97
C GLN A 34 8.86 48.10 -5.13
N TYR A 35 10.10 47.96 -4.69
CA TYR A 35 10.50 46.90 -3.77
C TYR A 35 9.77 46.98 -2.43
N ALA A 36 9.58 48.19 -1.88
CA ALA A 36 8.80 48.39 -0.66
C ALA A 36 7.32 48.03 -0.83
N VAL A 37 6.73 48.31 -1.99
CA VAL A 37 5.35 47.91 -2.32
C VAL A 37 5.24 46.39 -2.40
N MET A 38 6.15 45.74 -3.12
CA MET A 38 6.21 44.27 -3.25
C MET A 38 6.31 43.60 -1.87
N LYS A 39 7.23 44.07 -1.02
CA LYS A 39 7.45 43.50 0.32
C LYS A 39 6.25 43.68 1.25
N LYS A 40 5.55 44.82 1.14
CA LYS A 40 4.33 45.08 1.90
C LYS A 40 3.20 44.11 1.52
N LEU A 41 3.02 43.86 0.21
CA LEU A 41 2.03 42.91 -0.30
C LEU A 41 2.35 41.47 0.10
N GLU A 42 3.63 41.07 0.12
CA GLU A 42 4.08 39.76 0.60
C GLU A 42 3.75 39.53 2.09
N GLU A 43 3.98 40.54 2.93
CA GLU A 43 3.61 40.50 4.34
C GLU A 43 2.09 40.41 4.53
N GLN A 44 1.31 41.16 3.74
CA GLN A 44 -0.15 41.05 3.73
C GLN A 44 -0.63 39.66 3.31
N MET A 45 -0.06 39.06 2.26
CA MET A 45 -0.39 37.68 1.85
C MET A 45 -0.11 36.67 2.96
N THR A 46 1.01 36.82 3.66
CA THR A 46 1.40 35.92 4.77
C THR A 46 0.43 36.04 5.94
N ASN A 47 0.01 37.25 6.27
CA ASN A 47 -0.98 37.51 7.32
C ASN A 47 -2.36 36.92 6.97
N VAL A 48 -2.83 37.12 5.73
CA VAL A 48 -4.11 36.56 5.26
C VAL A 48 -4.06 35.02 5.22
N MET A 49 -2.95 34.43 4.75
CA MET A 49 -2.76 32.97 4.75
C MET A 49 -2.79 32.40 6.18
N THR A 50 -2.26 33.13 7.16
CA THR A 50 -2.30 32.74 8.57
C THR A 50 -3.73 32.83 9.12
N SER A 51 -4.50 33.86 8.73
CA SER A 51 -5.91 34.03 9.09
C SER A 51 -6.83 32.93 8.52
N ILE A 52 -6.55 32.43 7.31
CA ILE A 52 -7.31 31.34 6.67
C ILE A 52 -7.21 30.01 7.44
N ARG A 53 -6.10 29.76 8.14
CA ARG A 53 -5.84 28.45 8.76
C ARG A 53 -6.69 28.19 10.01
N LEU A 54 -7.17 29.22 10.72
CA LEU A 54 -7.99 29.08 11.95
C LEU A 54 -8.82 30.35 12.22
N PRO A 55 -10.07 30.48 11.73
CA PRO A 55 -10.94 31.57 12.18
C PRO A 55 -11.39 31.31 13.63
N LEU A 56 -10.85 32.07 14.58
CA LEU A 56 -11.33 32.11 15.96
C LEU A 56 -12.76 32.69 15.98
N LEU A 57 -13.71 31.89 16.47
CA LEU A 57 -15.09 32.30 16.73
C LEU A 57 -15.16 32.89 18.13
N ASP A 58 -15.46 34.19 18.19
CA ASP A 58 -15.84 34.91 19.40
C ASP A 58 -17.37 35.10 19.42
N TRP A 59 -17.91 35.50 20.57
CA TRP A 59 -19.34 35.78 20.69
C TRP A 59 -19.79 36.89 19.74
N ASP A 60 -19.01 37.95 19.59
CA ASP A 60 -19.36 39.10 18.75
C ASP A 60 -19.61 38.70 17.27
N LYS A 61 -18.81 37.78 16.72
CA LYS A 61 -19.05 37.24 15.36
C LYS A 61 -20.27 36.35 15.27
N ILE A 62 -20.54 35.56 16.31
CA ILE A 62 -21.73 34.70 16.37
C ILE A 62 -22.98 35.58 16.46
N GLU A 63 -22.97 36.60 17.32
CA GLU A 63 -24.08 37.55 17.47
C GLU A 63 -24.32 38.32 16.17
N GLN A 64 -23.29 38.87 15.52
CA GLN A 64 -23.45 39.54 14.22
C GLN A 64 -24.02 38.62 13.14
N TYR A 65 -23.57 37.36 13.10
CA TYR A 65 -24.11 36.39 12.14
C TYR A 65 -25.58 36.07 12.43
N LEU A 66 -25.95 35.89 13.69
CA LEU A 66 -27.33 35.66 14.09
C LEU A 66 -28.19 36.89 13.83
N ASP A 67 -27.73 38.10 14.10
CA ASP A 67 -28.47 39.34 13.80
C ASP A 67 -28.80 39.47 12.31
N ILE A 68 -27.88 39.07 11.43
CA ILE A 68 -28.05 39.18 9.98
C ILE A 68 -28.94 38.06 9.43
N HIS A 69 -28.76 36.82 9.90
CA HIS A 69 -29.37 35.64 9.29
C HIS A 69 -30.55 35.05 10.08
N TYR A 70 -30.57 35.20 11.41
CA TYR A 70 -31.55 34.63 12.34
C TYR A 70 -31.87 35.61 13.50
N PRO A 71 -32.45 36.79 13.22
CA PRO A 71 -32.62 37.85 14.22
C PRO A 71 -33.47 37.43 15.42
N GLU A 72 -34.48 36.58 15.21
CA GLU A 72 -35.31 36.03 16.30
C GLU A 72 -34.51 35.20 17.30
N HIS A 73 -33.47 34.49 16.84
CA HIS A 73 -32.59 33.72 17.71
C HIS A 73 -31.63 34.63 18.48
N ALA A 74 -31.11 35.68 17.84
CA ALA A 74 -30.29 36.69 18.51
C ALA A 74 -31.07 37.39 19.64
N ASP A 75 -32.31 37.79 19.37
CA ASP A 75 -33.19 38.43 20.37
C ASP A 75 -33.48 37.51 21.57
N ALA A 76 -33.63 36.19 21.34
CA ALA A 76 -33.81 35.23 22.41
C ALA A 76 -32.58 35.03 23.31
N PHE A 77 -31.36 35.31 22.81
CA PHE A 77 -30.14 35.36 23.63
C PHE A 77 -29.97 36.70 24.35
N ARG A 78 -30.50 37.80 23.79
CA ARG A 78 -30.54 39.12 24.45
C ARG A 78 -31.57 39.19 25.57
N MET A 79 -32.68 38.48 25.42
CA MET A 79 -33.75 38.37 26.40
C MET A 79 -33.96 36.91 26.83
N PRO A 80 -32.99 36.29 27.52
CA PRO A 80 -33.15 34.95 28.05
C PRO A 80 -34.18 34.93 29.19
N PRO A 81 -34.76 33.76 29.54
CA PRO A 81 -35.62 33.64 30.70
C PRO A 81 -34.92 34.11 31.98
N PHE A 82 -35.63 34.85 32.84
CA PHE A 82 -35.05 35.47 34.04
C PHE A 82 -34.26 34.50 34.93
N TRP A 83 -34.76 33.28 35.12
CA TRP A 83 -34.09 32.26 35.93
C TRP A 83 -32.76 31.76 35.33
N VAL A 84 -32.60 31.84 34.00
CA VAL A 84 -31.34 31.49 33.31
C VAL A 84 -30.27 32.54 33.58
N VAL A 85 -30.65 33.82 33.63
CA VAL A 85 -29.75 34.92 33.98
C VAL A 85 -29.19 34.74 35.39
N GLU A 86 -30.08 34.51 36.36
CA GLU A 86 -29.70 34.28 37.76
C GLU A 86 -28.83 33.01 37.92
N LEU A 87 -29.20 31.90 37.26
CA LEU A 87 -28.45 30.65 37.33
C LEU A 87 -27.04 30.78 36.72
N SER A 88 -26.94 31.40 35.54
CA SER A 88 -25.64 31.61 34.89
C SER A 88 -24.73 32.54 35.69
N GLY A 89 -25.29 33.61 36.28
CA GLY A 89 -24.56 34.52 37.17
C GLY A 89 -24.00 33.84 38.42
N LEU A 90 -24.80 32.99 39.08
CA LEU A 90 -24.34 32.23 40.25
C LEU A 90 -23.24 31.21 39.90
N ILE A 91 -23.38 30.49 38.79
CA ILE A 91 -22.39 29.50 38.35
C ILE A 91 -21.06 30.18 38.00
N TRP A 92 -21.10 31.32 37.29
CA TRP A 92 -19.88 32.06 36.98
C TRP A 92 -19.22 32.64 38.23
N ALA A 93 -20.01 33.13 39.20
CA ALA A 93 -19.48 33.60 40.48
C ALA A 93 -18.83 32.48 41.32
N GLU A 94 -19.40 31.26 41.30
CA GLU A 94 -18.82 30.10 41.98
C GLU A 94 -17.54 29.60 41.27
N GLU A 95 -17.54 29.56 39.93
CA GLU A 95 -16.34 29.24 39.12
C GLU A 95 -15.20 30.27 39.35
N GLU A 96 -15.53 31.55 39.56
CA GLU A 96 -14.57 32.61 39.87
C GLU A 96 -14.03 32.53 41.31
N GLN A 97 -14.85 32.08 42.28
CA GLN A 97 -14.45 31.88 43.68
C GLN A 97 -13.60 30.62 43.92
N LEU A 98 -13.84 29.52 43.18
CA LEU A 98 -13.16 28.23 43.38
C LEU A 98 -11.76 28.15 42.74
N GLY A 99 -11.40 29.09 41.85
CA GLY A 99 -10.08 29.18 41.22
C GLY A 99 -9.78 28.03 40.23
N GLU A 100 -9.26 28.37 39.05
CA GLU A 100 -8.89 27.39 38.01
C GLU A 100 -7.83 26.39 38.50
N TRP A 101 -8.21 25.11 38.69
CA TRP A 101 -7.23 24.03 38.83
C TRP A 101 -6.57 23.74 37.46
N GLN A 102 -5.28 24.07 37.33
CA GLN A 102 -4.45 23.70 36.18
C GLN A 102 -3.64 22.44 36.46
N ASP A 103 -3.86 21.38 35.67
CA ASP A 103 -2.98 20.21 35.62
C ASP A 103 -1.60 20.57 35.03
N VAL A 104 -0.53 20.29 35.78
CA VAL A 104 0.85 20.63 35.40
C VAL A 104 1.38 19.64 34.34
N LYS A 105 1.19 19.97 33.05
CA LYS A 105 1.99 19.41 31.94
C LYS A 105 2.47 20.52 30.99
N LYS A 106 3.80 20.67 30.93
CA LYS A 106 4.70 21.37 29.97
C LYS A 106 4.11 22.52 29.11
N LYS A 107 4.68 23.72 29.30
CA LYS A 107 4.52 24.91 28.44
C LYS A 107 4.91 24.64 26.97
N SER A 108 3.91 24.34 26.13
CA SER A 108 3.92 24.63 24.70
C SER A 108 2.96 25.80 24.44
N ALA A 109 3.28 26.66 23.46
CA ALA A 109 2.48 27.83 23.09
C ALA A 109 0.97 27.49 23.04
N LYS A 110 0.17 28.17 23.86
CA LYS A 110 -1.30 27.98 23.95
C LYS A 110 -1.91 28.27 22.57
N LYS A 111 -2.41 27.22 21.90
CA LYS A 111 -3.46 27.36 20.89
C LYS A 111 -4.76 27.62 21.66
N GLU A 112 -5.30 28.82 21.57
CA GLU A 112 -6.66 29.11 22.05
C GLU A 112 -7.64 28.24 21.27
N THR A 113 -8.39 27.39 21.98
CA THR A 113 -9.47 26.60 21.41
C THR A 113 -10.76 27.41 21.44
N VAL A 114 -11.67 27.16 20.48
CA VAL A 114 -12.98 27.85 20.40
C VAL A 114 -13.75 27.77 21.73
N GLU A 115 -13.60 26.67 22.47
CA GLU A 115 -14.23 26.46 23.77
C GLU A 115 -13.79 27.47 24.84
N SER A 116 -12.57 28.02 24.79
CA SER A 116 -12.12 28.98 25.81
C SER A 116 -12.69 30.38 25.60
N SER A 117 -12.92 30.80 24.35
CA SER A 117 -13.38 32.16 24.04
C SER A 117 -14.88 32.36 24.28
N VAL A 118 -15.67 31.29 24.28
CA VAL A 118 -17.14 31.36 24.35
C VAL A 118 -17.68 30.77 25.68
N ARG A 119 -16.80 30.23 26.53
CA ARG A 119 -17.16 29.53 27.78
C ARG A 119 -18.02 30.35 28.75
N ASN A 120 -17.70 31.63 28.92
CA ASN A 120 -18.36 32.55 29.86
C ASN A 120 -19.34 33.47 29.12
N THR A 121 -20.14 32.91 28.22
CA THR A 121 -21.18 33.63 27.48
C THR A 121 -22.51 32.88 27.56
N LEU A 122 -23.63 33.57 27.38
CA LEU A 122 -24.96 32.94 27.39
C LEU A 122 -25.11 31.88 26.29
N TYR A 123 -24.46 32.06 25.15
CA TYR A 123 -24.41 31.05 24.10
C TYR A 123 -23.58 29.83 24.49
N GLY A 124 -22.42 30.01 25.13
CA GLY A 124 -21.63 28.90 25.68
C GLY A 124 -22.41 28.11 26.74
N PHE A 125 -23.13 28.83 27.61
CA PHE A 125 -24.02 28.26 28.62
C PHE A 125 -25.16 27.45 27.99
N TRP A 126 -25.81 27.98 26.96
CA TRP A 126 -26.87 27.34 26.19
C TRP A 126 -26.40 26.12 25.40
N ARG A 127 -25.25 26.23 24.70
CA ARG A 127 -24.65 25.16 23.89
C ARG A 127 -24.25 23.97 24.75
N ALA A 128 -23.67 24.23 25.92
CA ALA A 128 -23.31 23.18 26.88
C ALA A 128 -24.54 22.58 27.60
N GLY A 129 -25.72 23.19 27.46
CA GLY A 129 -26.96 22.76 28.10
C GLY A 129 -26.93 22.81 29.62
N ARG A 130 -26.18 23.76 30.20
CA ARG A 130 -26.00 23.87 31.66
C ARG A 130 -27.34 24.10 32.38
N ASP A 131 -28.27 24.82 31.75
CA ASP A 131 -29.66 25.00 32.19
C ASP A 131 -30.45 23.68 32.24
N ILE A 132 -30.35 22.85 31.20
CA ILE A 132 -31.04 21.55 31.12
C ILE A 132 -30.45 20.56 32.15
N LEU A 133 -29.12 20.55 32.29
CA LEU A 133 -28.42 19.69 33.26
C LEU A 133 -28.79 20.04 34.70
N PHE A 134 -28.92 21.34 35.00
CA PHE A 134 -29.37 21.79 36.33
C PHE A 134 -30.77 21.27 36.66
N LEU A 135 -31.72 21.33 35.72
CA LEU A 135 -33.08 20.81 35.91
C LEU A 135 -33.18 19.29 36.11
N GLN A 136 -32.12 18.52 35.80
CA GLN A 136 -32.10 17.05 35.91
C GLN A 136 -31.57 16.51 37.25
N VAL A 137 -31.03 17.36 38.13
CA VAL A 137 -30.44 16.95 39.41
C VAL A 137 -31.55 16.50 40.38
N GLN A 138 -31.56 15.22 40.78
CA GLN A 138 -32.50 14.67 41.78
C GLN A 138 -31.96 14.78 43.22
N PRO A 139 -32.83 15.01 44.24
CA PRO A 139 -32.39 15.07 45.63
C PRO A 139 -31.91 13.70 46.15
N PRO A 140 -30.92 13.66 47.08
CA PRO A 140 -30.40 12.41 47.64
C PRO A 140 -31.45 11.67 48.47
N LYS A 141 -31.60 10.35 48.27
CA LYS A 141 -32.50 9.47 49.04
C LYS A 141 -31.89 9.11 50.40
N GLU A 142 -32.65 9.34 51.48
CA GLU A 142 -32.31 8.91 52.85
C GLU A 142 -32.15 7.38 52.96
N THR A 143 -31.03 6.91 53.53
CA THR A 143 -30.82 5.50 53.90
C THR A 143 -30.89 5.32 55.43
N PRO A 144 -31.55 4.26 55.96
CA PRO A 144 -31.76 4.06 57.39
C PRO A 144 -30.51 3.50 58.12
N PRO A 145 -30.43 3.61 59.45
CA PRO A 145 -29.16 3.54 60.17
C PRO A 145 -28.79 2.11 60.62
N PRO A 146 -27.48 1.78 60.72
CA PRO A 146 -27.03 0.67 61.55
C PRO A 146 -26.25 1.13 62.79
N ARG A 147 -26.84 0.79 63.94
CA ARG A 147 -26.30 0.25 65.20
C ARG A 147 -24.87 0.62 65.68
N ASN A 148 -24.88 1.26 66.84
CA ASN A 148 -23.84 1.30 67.89
C ASN A 148 -22.98 0.03 68.02
N SER A 149 -21.65 0.17 68.15
CA SER A 149 -21.02 0.22 69.50
C SER A 149 -19.48 0.20 69.49
N LYS A 150 -18.94 1.12 70.29
CA LYS A 150 -17.76 1.02 71.17
C LYS A 150 -16.35 1.00 70.56
N GLY A 151 -15.59 2.07 70.85
CA GLY A 151 -14.19 1.91 71.26
C GLY A 151 -13.27 3.13 71.24
N LYS A 152 -13.38 3.99 72.27
CA LYS A 152 -12.28 4.74 72.94
C LYS A 152 -11.50 5.84 72.19
N GLY A 153 -11.99 7.09 72.35
CA GLY A 153 -11.38 8.15 73.17
C GLY A 153 -10.05 8.79 72.74
N LYS A 154 -10.05 10.10 72.44
CA LYS A 154 -9.88 11.17 73.44
C LYS A 154 -10.05 12.56 72.82
N ASP A 155 -10.58 13.45 73.64
CA ASP A 155 -11.09 14.79 73.37
C ASP A 155 -10.01 15.88 73.25
N VAL A 156 -10.27 16.87 72.39
CA VAL A 156 -10.07 18.31 72.67
C VAL A 156 -11.22 19.05 71.94
N VAL A 157 -12.34 19.30 72.62
CA VAL A 157 -12.71 20.56 73.30
C VAL A 157 -13.07 21.71 72.34
N ALA A 158 -14.39 21.81 72.16
CA ALA A 158 -15.25 22.97 72.42
C ALA A 158 -15.53 24.05 71.35
N SER A 159 -16.85 24.25 71.27
CA SER A 159 -17.63 25.47 71.00
C SER A 159 -17.72 25.95 69.56
N ALA A 160 -18.61 25.26 68.85
CA ALA A 160 -19.58 25.85 67.94
C ALA A 160 -20.25 27.11 68.51
N GLN A 161 -20.36 28.12 67.66
CA GLN A 161 -21.59 28.90 67.54
C GLN A 161 -22.22 28.51 66.20
N ASN A 162 -23.46 28.06 66.29
CA ASN A 162 -24.30 27.65 65.17
C ASN A 162 -24.78 28.90 64.42
N ASP A 163 -24.40 29.03 63.15
CA ASP A 163 -25.23 29.65 62.13
C ASP A 163 -25.83 28.53 61.27
N PRO A 164 -27.09 28.65 60.81
CA PRO A 164 -27.77 27.59 60.09
C PRO A 164 -27.04 27.30 58.77
N GLU A 165 -26.67 26.04 58.53
CA GLU A 165 -26.14 25.59 57.23
C GLU A 165 -27.16 25.93 56.13
N GLU A 166 -26.92 27.03 55.41
CA GLU A 166 -27.58 27.32 54.14
C GLU A 166 -27.26 26.16 53.19
N THR A 167 -28.29 25.45 52.76
CA THR A 167 -28.12 24.46 51.69
C THR A 167 -27.69 25.22 50.42
N PRO A 168 -26.62 24.79 49.72
CA PRO A 168 -26.13 25.54 48.55
C PRO A 168 -27.24 25.66 47.51
N LEU A 169 -27.58 26.89 47.10
CA LEU A 169 -28.66 27.18 46.14
C LEU A 169 -28.50 26.41 44.82
N LEU A 170 -27.26 26.10 44.41
CA LEU A 170 -26.94 25.35 43.19
C LEU A 170 -27.06 23.83 43.33
N ALA A 171 -27.23 23.29 44.55
CA ALA A 171 -27.32 21.85 44.79
C ALA A 171 -28.75 21.29 44.66
N ASN A 172 -29.77 22.15 44.75
CA ASN A 172 -31.17 21.73 44.65
C ASN A 172 -31.98 22.70 43.77
N PRO A 173 -32.40 22.27 42.56
CA PRO A 173 -33.19 23.10 41.66
C PRO A 173 -34.48 23.61 42.27
N VAL A 174 -35.13 22.82 43.15
CA VAL A 174 -36.39 23.19 43.79
C VAL A 174 -36.20 24.38 44.73
N VAL A 175 -35.13 24.36 45.52
CA VAL A 175 -34.77 25.44 46.45
C VAL A 175 -34.38 26.72 45.69
N PHE A 176 -33.69 26.58 44.55
CA PHE A 176 -33.37 27.70 43.66
C PHE A 176 -34.63 28.39 43.12
N PHE A 177 -35.57 27.64 42.56
CA PHE A 177 -36.81 28.22 42.02
C PHE A 177 -37.73 28.79 43.13
N GLU A 178 -37.74 28.20 44.33
CA GLU A 178 -38.43 28.75 45.49
C GLU A 178 -37.84 30.11 45.92
N SER A 179 -36.52 30.25 45.92
CA SER A 179 -35.84 31.51 46.26
C SER A 179 -36.13 32.64 45.28
N LEU A 180 -36.43 32.29 44.02
CA LEU A 180 -36.82 33.22 42.96
C LEU A 180 -38.34 33.53 42.95
N GLY A 181 -39.11 32.98 43.88
CA GLY A 181 -40.57 33.22 43.99
C GLY A 181 -41.44 32.32 43.11
N PHE A 182 -40.88 31.26 42.50
CA PHE A 182 -41.58 30.32 41.62
C PHE A 182 -41.92 28.99 42.33
N ALA A 183 -42.51 29.07 43.53
CA ALA A 183 -42.86 27.89 44.33
C ALA A 183 -43.76 26.93 43.53
N GLY A 184 -43.27 25.70 43.28
CA GLY A 184 -44.01 24.64 42.59
C GLY A 184 -44.12 24.75 41.06
N MET A 185 -43.45 25.72 40.40
CA MET A 185 -43.49 25.90 38.94
C MET A 185 -42.10 25.70 38.32
N MET A 186 -41.67 24.44 38.18
CA MET A 186 -40.43 24.11 37.45
C MET A 186 -40.70 24.03 35.94
N PRO A 187 -39.86 24.63 35.08
CA PRO A 187 -39.99 24.48 33.63
C PRO A 187 -39.89 23.01 33.20
N PRO A 188 -40.73 22.54 32.25
CA PRO A 188 -40.63 21.18 31.74
C PRO A 188 -39.32 20.99 30.97
N ILE A 189 -38.66 19.85 31.14
CA ILE A 189 -37.41 19.52 30.45
C ILE A 189 -37.71 19.30 28.96
N PRO A 190 -37.11 20.08 28.04
CA PRO A 190 -37.32 19.89 26.61
C PRO A 190 -36.79 18.53 26.13
N SER A 191 -37.66 17.72 25.52
CA SER A 191 -37.33 16.38 25.00
C SER A 191 -37.57 16.23 23.49
N SER A 192 -37.89 17.32 22.79
CA SER A 192 -38.09 17.34 21.33
C SER A 192 -36.81 17.01 20.55
N ASN A 193 -36.96 16.46 19.34
CA ASN A 193 -35.85 16.20 18.41
C ASN A 193 -36.24 16.55 16.97
N ARG A 194 -36.45 17.83 16.70
CA ARG A 194 -36.82 18.39 15.40
C ARG A 194 -35.64 18.42 14.42
N PRO A 195 -35.86 18.28 13.11
CA PRO A 195 -34.81 18.39 12.09
C PRO A 195 -34.25 19.82 12.01
N LEU A 196 -33.07 19.98 11.41
CA LEU A 196 -32.35 21.26 11.37
C LEU A 196 -33.16 22.38 10.69
N ASP A 197 -33.87 22.09 9.61
CA ASP A 197 -34.66 23.08 8.86
C ASP A 197 -35.81 23.68 9.69
N ASP A 198 -36.40 22.89 10.58
CA ASP A 198 -37.44 23.36 11.50
C ASP A 198 -36.84 24.17 12.65
N LEU A 199 -35.64 23.81 13.12
CA LEU A 199 -34.93 24.52 14.19
C LEU A 199 -34.48 25.92 13.77
N LEU A 200 -34.06 26.08 12.50
CA LEU A 200 -33.63 27.37 11.95
C LEU A 200 -34.75 28.41 11.93
N ASN A 201 -36.01 27.99 11.91
CA ASN A 201 -37.20 28.86 11.85
C ASN A 201 -37.99 28.91 13.17
N HIS A 202 -37.51 28.27 14.24
CA HIS A 202 -38.24 28.19 15.51
C HIS A 202 -37.90 29.37 16.43
N PRO A 203 -38.89 30.16 16.91
CA PRO A 203 -38.65 31.44 17.58
C PRO A 203 -38.04 31.34 19.00
N SER A 204 -38.04 30.16 19.63
CA SER A 204 -37.52 29.97 20.99
C SER A 204 -36.35 28.99 21.03
N VAL A 205 -35.13 29.50 21.23
CA VAL A 205 -33.89 28.70 21.37
C VAL A 205 -33.78 28.00 22.72
N TRP A 206 -34.37 28.58 23.78
CA TRP A 206 -34.33 28.01 25.13
C TRP A 206 -35.28 26.81 25.33
N ALA A 207 -36.30 26.66 24.48
CA ALA A 207 -37.23 25.53 24.49
C ALA A 207 -36.71 24.30 23.71
N MET A 208 -35.45 24.29 23.29
CA MET A 208 -34.83 23.20 22.51
C MET A 208 -34.10 22.20 23.40
N SER A 209 -34.10 20.92 23.02
CA SER A 209 -33.34 19.87 23.73
C SER A 209 -31.84 19.98 23.47
N LEU A 210 -30.99 19.37 24.31
CA LEU A 210 -29.53 19.42 24.16
C LEU A 210 -29.06 18.93 22.77
N ALA A 211 -29.72 17.91 22.23
CA ALA A 211 -29.42 17.38 20.90
C ALA A 211 -29.77 18.38 19.78
N GLU A 212 -30.90 19.09 19.91
CA GLU A 212 -31.32 20.15 18.99
C GLU A 212 -30.35 21.35 19.05
N ARG A 213 -29.96 21.79 20.26
CA ARG A 213 -29.01 22.90 20.47
C ARG A 213 -27.64 22.60 19.89
N THR A 214 -27.12 21.39 20.11
CA THR A 214 -25.81 20.97 19.58
C THR A 214 -25.82 20.97 18.05
N ARG A 215 -26.92 20.51 17.44
CA ARG A 215 -27.10 20.47 15.99
C ARG A 215 -27.17 21.88 15.38
N LEU A 216 -27.96 22.76 15.98
CA LEU A 216 -28.14 24.14 15.54
C LEU A 216 -26.85 24.97 15.72
N ALA A 217 -26.19 24.84 16.87
CA ALA A 217 -24.89 25.45 17.14
C ALA A 217 -23.82 25.00 16.13
N GLY A 218 -23.78 23.69 15.84
CA GLY A 218 -22.84 23.12 14.87
C GLY A 218 -23.00 23.71 13.46
N ASP A 219 -24.25 23.88 13.00
CA ASP A 219 -24.54 24.48 11.70
C ASP A 219 -24.16 25.96 11.64
N TRP A 220 -24.49 26.76 12.66
CA TRP A 220 -24.09 28.17 12.72
C TRP A 220 -22.56 28.33 12.71
N GLU A 221 -21.84 27.59 13.54
CA GLU A 221 -20.38 27.65 13.57
C GLU A 221 -19.76 27.25 12.24
N GLN A 222 -20.30 26.22 11.58
CA GLN A 222 -19.82 25.78 10.28
C GLN A 222 -20.02 26.85 9.20
N ARG A 223 -21.21 27.47 9.14
CA ARG A 223 -21.52 28.51 8.16
C ARG A 223 -20.70 29.77 8.37
N ILE A 224 -20.49 30.19 9.62
CA ILE A 224 -19.61 31.34 9.95
C ILE A 224 -18.18 31.05 9.49
N ARG A 225 -17.65 29.85 9.73
CA ARG A 225 -16.30 29.45 9.27
C ARG A 225 -16.21 29.44 7.74
N MET A 226 -17.24 28.94 7.05
CA MET A 226 -17.27 28.93 5.59
C MET A 226 -17.31 30.34 4.99
N ASN A 227 -18.12 31.23 5.54
CA ASN A 227 -18.21 32.62 5.07
C ASN A 227 -16.90 33.39 5.33
N ALA A 228 -16.30 33.20 6.51
CA ALA A 228 -15.00 33.80 6.84
C ALA A 228 -13.89 33.27 5.91
N TYR A 229 -13.89 31.98 5.62
CA TYR A 229 -12.94 31.36 4.69
C TYR A 229 -13.10 31.90 3.27
N ALA A 230 -14.33 31.98 2.75
CA ALA A 230 -14.60 32.48 1.40
C ALA A 230 -14.17 33.94 1.22
N SER A 231 -14.52 34.81 2.18
CA SER A 231 -14.12 36.22 2.18
C SER A 231 -12.60 36.41 2.24
N GLN A 232 -11.91 35.68 3.13
CA GLN A 232 -10.46 35.72 3.25
C GLN A 232 -9.76 35.16 1.99
N LEU A 233 -10.34 34.16 1.34
CA LEU A 233 -9.83 33.58 0.11
C LEU A 233 -9.90 34.57 -1.06
N ASP A 234 -10.99 35.31 -1.20
CA ASP A 234 -11.13 36.32 -2.25
C ASP A 234 -10.22 37.53 -2.00
N HIS A 235 -10.06 37.93 -0.74
CA HIS A 235 -9.07 38.93 -0.36
C HIS A 235 -7.63 38.46 -0.69
N TYR A 236 -7.29 37.22 -0.37
CA TYR A 236 -6.00 36.62 -0.72
C TYR A 236 -5.75 36.62 -2.23
N LYS A 237 -6.75 36.27 -3.04
CA LYS A 237 -6.64 36.30 -4.51
C LYS A 237 -6.35 37.72 -5.01
N SER A 238 -7.07 38.72 -4.50
CA SER A 238 -6.86 40.13 -4.86
C SER A 238 -5.43 40.59 -4.55
N VAL A 239 -4.96 40.36 -3.31
CA VAL A 239 -3.60 40.76 -2.89
C VAL A 239 -2.53 40.02 -3.70
N ARG A 240 -2.76 38.75 -4.05
CA ARG A 240 -1.84 37.97 -4.89
C ARG A 240 -1.74 38.53 -6.32
N ASP A 241 -2.86 38.95 -6.89
CA ASP A 241 -2.86 39.49 -8.25
C ASP A 241 -2.19 40.89 -8.29
N GLU A 242 -2.40 41.72 -7.26
CA GLU A 242 -1.66 42.97 -7.05
C GLU A 242 -0.15 42.74 -6.84
N TYR A 243 0.24 41.71 -6.10
CA TYR A 243 1.64 41.33 -5.92
C TYR A 243 2.31 40.95 -7.24
N LYS A 244 1.63 40.17 -8.08
CA LYS A 244 2.13 39.80 -9.42
C LYS A 244 2.36 41.02 -10.29
N GLU A 245 1.43 41.97 -10.28
CA GLU A 245 1.55 43.21 -11.04
C GLU A 245 2.71 44.08 -10.54
N ALA A 246 2.91 44.16 -9.21
CA ALA A 246 4.05 44.85 -8.60
C ALA A 246 5.40 44.20 -8.99
N CYS A 247 5.49 42.87 -9.01
CA CYS A 247 6.70 42.16 -9.45
C CYS A 247 7.01 42.45 -10.92
N LYS A 248 6.01 42.41 -11.80
CA LYS A 248 6.19 42.71 -13.22
C LYS A 248 6.71 44.14 -13.44
N ASN A 249 6.11 45.11 -12.77
CA ASN A 249 6.55 46.51 -12.86
C ASN A 249 7.98 46.70 -12.31
N TYR A 250 8.39 45.93 -11.31
CA TYR A 250 9.76 45.93 -10.79
C TYR A 250 10.77 45.31 -11.76
N ASP A 251 10.42 44.18 -12.39
CA ASP A 251 11.26 43.51 -13.38
C ASP A 251 11.40 44.34 -14.67
N ASP A 252 10.32 44.95 -15.18
CA ASP A 252 10.35 45.81 -16.37
C ASP A 252 11.28 47.02 -16.15
N LEU A 253 11.22 47.65 -14.96
CA LEU A 253 12.15 48.72 -14.57
C LEU A 253 13.60 48.23 -14.46
N ARG A 254 13.82 47.00 -13.96
CA ARG A 254 15.14 46.39 -13.86
C ARG A 254 15.75 46.17 -15.24
N ASP A 255 15.00 45.58 -16.16
CA ASP A 255 15.50 45.21 -17.49
C ASP A 255 15.83 46.45 -18.35
N GLU A 256 15.04 47.53 -18.24
CA GLU A 256 15.36 48.83 -18.86
C GLU A 256 16.63 49.47 -18.28
N SER A 257 16.94 49.22 -17.01
CA SER A 257 18.10 49.80 -16.32
C SER A 257 19.42 49.04 -16.54
N VAL A 258 19.37 47.72 -16.79
CA VAL A 258 20.56 46.86 -16.86
C VAL A 258 21.26 46.94 -18.22
N GLY A 259 20.53 47.16 -19.31
CA GLY A 259 21.10 47.41 -20.65
C GLY A 259 22.18 46.40 -21.09
N PRO A 260 21.86 45.09 -21.18
CA PRO A 260 22.87 44.06 -21.41
C PRO A 260 23.58 44.23 -22.76
N GLN A 261 24.91 44.31 -22.74
CA GLN A 261 25.71 44.43 -23.96
C GLN A 261 26.00 43.08 -24.63
N VAL A 262 25.94 42.00 -23.86
CA VAL A 262 26.25 40.64 -24.32
C VAL A 262 25.09 39.72 -23.93
N LEU A 263 24.55 38.99 -24.91
CA LEU A 263 23.54 37.97 -24.72
C LEU A 263 24.15 36.60 -25.02
N LEU A 264 24.15 35.70 -24.03
CA LEU A 264 24.58 34.32 -24.18
C LEU A 264 23.36 33.41 -24.11
N VAL A 265 23.14 32.60 -25.14
CA VAL A 265 22.04 31.65 -25.24
C VAL A 265 22.64 30.24 -25.24
N GLU A 266 22.43 29.52 -24.14
CA GLU A 266 22.76 28.09 -24.01
C GLU A 266 21.63 27.23 -24.59
N GLU A 267 21.97 26.05 -25.14
CA GLU A 267 21.04 25.18 -25.88
C GLU A 267 20.27 25.92 -26.99
N ALA A 268 20.93 26.86 -27.69
CA ALA A 268 20.33 27.70 -28.72
C ALA A 268 19.68 26.91 -29.87
N GLY A 269 20.07 25.64 -30.07
CA GLY A 269 19.43 24.72 -31.00
C GLY A 269 18.00 24.31 -30.63
N GLN A 270 17.62 24.40 -29.35
CA GLN A 270 16.29 24.10 -28.81
C GLN A 270 15.40 25.34 -28.61
N VAL A 271 15.96 26.55 -28.75
CA VAL A 271 15.22 27.80 -28.51
C VAL A 271 14.56 28.27 -29.81
N LEU A 272 13.26 28.57 -29.74
CA LEU A 272 12.53 29.16 -30.87
C LEU A 272 13.20 30.44 -31.31
N GLU A 273 13.33 30.62 -32.63
CA GLU A 273 13.91 31.83 -33.21
C GLU A 273 13.23 33.11 -32.68
N ALA A 274 11.90 33.08 -32.58
CA ALA A 274 11.12 34.21 -32.07
C ALA A 274 11.55 34.65 -30.66
N HIS A 275 11.86 33.70 -29.77
CA HIS A 275 12.28 34.02 -28.40
C HIS A 275 13.65 34.71 -28.38
N ILE A 276 14.61 34.24 -29.19
CA ILE A 276 15.92 34.89 -29.28
C ILE A 276 15.75 36.30 -29.85
N LEU A 277 14.92 36.49 -30.88
CA LEU A 277 14.65 37.80 -31.47
C LEU A 277 14.04 38.78 -30.46
N THR A 278 13.10 38.33 -29.61
CA THR A 278 12.52 39.19 -28.57
C THR A 278 13.52 39.57 -27.47
N SER A 279 14.57 38.76 -27.26
CA SER A 279 15.64 39.06 -26.29
C SER A 279 16.72 40.00 -26.83
N LEU A 280 16.72 40.32 -28.13
CA LEU A 280 17.65 41.26 -28.75
C LEU A 280 17.21 42.71 -28.50
N VAL A 281 17.28 43.15 -27.25
CA VAL A 281 17.06 44.55 -26.89
C VAL A 281 18.11 45.46 -27.55
N PRO A 282 17.81 46.75 -27.83
CA PRO A 282 18.71 47.66 -28.55
C PRO A 282 20.11 47.85 -27.92
N SER A 283 20.28 47.50 -26.64
CA SER A 283 21.56 47.56 -25.93
C SER A 283 22.51 46.39 -26.24
N VAL A 284 22.02 45.27 -26.77
CA VAL A 284 22.82 44.08 -27.08
C VAL A 284 23.72 44.34 -28.29
N ARG A 285 25.03 44.19 -28.10
CA ARG A 285 26.06 44.34 -29.14
C ARG A 285 26.71 43.02 -29.55
N HIS A 286 26.62 42.00 -28.71
CA HIS A 286 27.24 40.69 -28.94
C HIS A 286 26.28 39.56 -28.55
N LEU A 287 25.95 38.69 -29.51
CA LEU A 287 25.14 37.49 -29.31
C LEU A 287 26.05 36.25 -29.40
N ILE A 288 26.01 35.39 -28.38
CA ILE A 288 26.73 34.11 -28.33
C ILE A 288 25.69 32.99 -28.26
N CYS A 289 25.58 32.19 -29.31
CA CYS A 289 24.71 31.01 -29.34
C CYS A 289 25.55 29.75 -29.13
N ILE A 290 25.29 29.03 -28.04
CA ILE A 290 25.90 27.73 -27.73
C ILE A 290 24.80 26.69 -27.87
N GLY A 291 25.02 25.66 -28.68
CA GLY A 291 24.03 24.61 -28.89
C GLY A 291 24.49 23.64 -29.96
N ASP A 292 23.60 22.72 -30.32
CA ASP A 292 23.86 21.71 -31.33
C ASP A 292 22.66 21.59 -32.29
N PRO A 293 22.80 22.00 -33.56
CA PRO A 293 21.71 21.94 -34.54
C PRO A 293 21.33 20.51 -34.94
N GLN A 294 22.15 19.51 -34.58
CA GLN A 294 21.91 18.09 -34.87
C GLN A 294 21.28 17.33 -33.67
N GLN A 295 21.02 18.02 -32.56
CA GLN A 295 20.20 17.52 -31.43
C GLN A 295 18.76 18.07 -31.51
N LEU A 296 17.94 18.01 -30.44
CA LEU A 296 16.52 18.35 -30.58
C LEU A 296 16.30 19.80 -30.99
N ARG A 297 15.24 19.96 -31.79
CA ARG A 297 14.67 21.25 -32.18
C ARG A 297 13.66 21.74 -31.15
N PRO A 298 13.31 23.03 -31.16
CA PRO A 298 12.24 23.58 -30.34
C PRO A 298 10.92 22.82 -30.47
N THR A 299 10.30 22.52 -29.32
CA THR A 299 9.01 21.82 -29.28
C THR A 299 7.86 22.74 -29.67
N LEU A 300 6.99 22.28 -30.57
CA LEU A 300 5.76 22.98 -30.97
C LEU A 300 4.53 22.25 -30.44
N ALA A 301 3.54 23.01 -29.95
CA ALA A 301 2.26 22.46 -29.52
C ALA A 301 1.43 21.86 -30.69
N THR A 302 1.63 22.38 -31.90
CA THR A 302 0.91 21.93 -33.11
C THR A 302 1.87 21.22 -34.06
N PHE A 303 1.76 19.89 -34.17
CA PHE A 303 2.66 19.07 -34.98
C PHE A 303 2.67 19.44 -36.47
N THR A 304 1.55 19.92 -37.04
CA THR A 304 1.47 20.28 -38.48
C THR A 304 2.34 21.49 -38.87
N LEU A 305 2.86 22.23 -37.91
CA LEU A 305 3.76 23.37 -38.12
C LEU A 305 5.25 22.99 -38.00
N SER A 306 5.53 21.79 -37.49
CA SER A 306 6.89 21.26 -37.31
C SER A 306 7.48 20.74 -38.62
N MET A 307 8.79 20.85 -38.76
CA MET A 307 9.59 20.22 -39.81
C MET A 307 9.52 18.68 -39.81
N ASP A 308 9.08 18.06 -38.70
CA ASP A 308 8.82 16.62 -38.66
C ASP A 308 7.54 16.23 -39.44
N SER A 309 6.68 17.20 -39.75
CA SER A 309 5.51 17.02 -40.61
C SER A 309 5.83 17.36 -42.07
N GLU A 310 5.26 16.63 -43.02
CA GLU A 310 5.52 16.84 -44.45
C GLU A 310 5.13 18.26 -44.91
N ARG A 311 3.97 18.74 -44.45
CA ARG A 311 3.47 20.10 -44.73
C ARG A 311 4.29 21.18 -44.02
N GLY A 312 4.66 20.96 -42.75
CA GLY A 312 5.44 21.91 -41.96
C GLY A 312 6.88 22.07 -42.47
N ASN A 313 7.50 20.99 -42.95
CA ASN A 313 8.83 21.03 -43.55
C ASN A 313 8.86 21.84 -44.86
N GLN A 314 7.82 21.77 -45.67
CA GLN A 314 7.80 22.48 -46.96
C GLN A 314 7.45 23.96 -46.82
N LEU A 315 6.55 24.32 -45.90
CA LEU A 315 5.96 25.66 -45.85
C LEU A 315 6.42 26.51 -44.67
N PHE A 316 6.47 25.95 -43.47
CA PHE A 316 6.43 26.74 -42.23
C PHE A 316 7.74 26.75 -41.45
N LYS A 317 8.33 25.57 -41.18
CA LYS A 317 9.59 25.39 -40.45
C LYS A 317 9.71 26.18 -39.12
N PHE A 318 8.64 26.25 -38.33
CA PHE A 318 8.60 27.07 -37.10
C PHE A 318 9.51 26.54 -35.97
N ASP A 319 9.83 25.26 -35.99
CA ASP A 319 10.76 24.59 -35.07
C ASP A 319 12.22 24.69 -35.54
N ARG A 320 12.52 25.44 -36.62
CA ARG A 320 13.90 25.76 -36.98
C ARG A 320 14.46 26.81 -36.03
N SER A 321 15.57 26.49 -35.37
CA SER A 321 16.24 27.45 -34.48
C SER A 321 16.99 28.53 -35.28
N LEU A 322 17.24 29.68 -34.63
CA LEU A 322 18.09 30.72 -35.22
C LEU A 322 19.50 30.18 -35.55
N MET A 323 20.03 29.30 -34.69
CA MET A 323 21.32 28.67 -34.87
C MET A 323 21.37 27.80 -36.13
N GLU A 324 20.38 26.91 -36.31
CA GLU A 324 20.24 26.08 -37.53
C GLU A 324 20.13 26.95 -38.77
N ARG A 325 19.33 28.03 -38.70
CA ARG A 325 19.18 28.99 -39.81
C ARG A 325 20.48 29.70 -40.17
N LEU A 326 21.29 30.12 -39.19
CA LEU A 326 22.56 30.81 -39.45
C LEU A 326 23.58 29.86 -40.09
N VAL A 327 23.68 28.62 -39.59
CA VAL A 327 24.60 27.60 -40.12
C VAL A 327 24.27 27.26 -41.57
N ASP A 328 23.00 27.02 -41.89
CA ASP A 328 22.57 26.69 -43.25
C ASP A 328 22.83 27.83 -44.26
N ASN A 329 22.88 29.08 -43.78
CA ASN A 329 23.22 30.25 -44.59
C ASN A 329 24.74 30.51 -44.69
N GLY A 330 25.57 29.56 -44.24
CA GLY A 330 27.03 29.64 -44.37
C GLY A 330 27.72 30.44 -43.25
N PHE A 331 27.04 30.74 -42.14
CA PHE A 331 27.68 31.35 -40.98
C PHE A 331 28.65 30.35 -40.34
N GLN A 332 29.89 30.79 -40.07
CA GLN A 332 30.92 29.91 -39.50
C GLN A 332 30.59 29.58 -38.04
N MET A 333 30.51 28.28 -37.74
CA MET A 333 30.29 27.75 -36.39
C MET A 333 31.57 27.11 -35.86
N SER A 334 31.98 27.48 -34.64
CA SER A 334 33.08 26.82 -33.95
C SER A 334 32.59 25.49 -33.36
N GLN A 335 33.21 24.37 -33.75
CA GLN A 335 32.81 23.03 -33.31
C GLN A 335 33.79 22.46 -32.27
N ILE A 336 33.25 21.93 -31.17
CA ILE A 336 34.04 21.21 -30.14
C ILE A 336 33.98 19.72 -30.47
N ASN A 337 35.13 19.15 -30.85
CA ASN A 337 35.20 17.77 -31.36
C ASN A 337 35.54 16.72 -30.29
N VAL A 338 36.05 17.11 -29.12
CA VAL A 338 36.52 16.15 -28.10
C VAL A 338 35.42 15.84 -27.09
N GLN A 339 34.88 14.62 -27.11
CA GLN A 339 33.87 14.16 -26.16
C GLN A 339 34.50 13.59 -24.88
N ARG A 340 33.84 13.82 -23.73
CA ARG A 340 34.33 13.41 -22.39
C ARG A 340 33.31 12.60 -21.57
N ARG A 341 32.20 12.17 -22.18
CA ARG A 341 31.06 11.55 -21.50
C ARG A 341 31.01 10.04 -21.72
N MET A 342 31.03 9.63 -22.98
CA MET A 342 30.64 8.28 -23.40
C MET A 342 31.87 7.39 -23.51
N ARG A 343 31.75 6.11 -23.15
CA ARG A 343 32.73 5.09 -23.55
C ARG A 343 32.88 5.07 -25.09
N PRO A 344 34.07 4.78 -25.64
CA PRO A 344 34.29 4.68 -27.09
C PRO A 344 33.34 3.75 -27.84
N THR A 345 32.86 2.68 -27.20
CA THR A 345 31.88 1.74 -27.78
C THR A 345 30.50 2.36 -27.99
N ILE A 346 30.15 3.41 -27.23
CA ILE A 346 28.90 4.16 -27.37
C ILE A 346 29.11 5.32 -28.36
N SER A 347 30.20 6.08 -28.20
CA SER A 347 30.48 7.25 -29.07
C SER A 347 30.73 6.86 -30.54
N HIS A 348 31.13 5.61 -30.79
CA HIS A 348 31.30 5.07 -32.13
C HIS A 348 30.04 5.22 -33.00
N PHE A 349 28.86 4.84 -32.50
CA PHE A 349 27.61 4.96 -33.25
C PHE A 349 27.28 6.42 -33.59
N ILE A 350 27.58 7.34 -32.67
CA ILE A 350 27.37 8.78 -32.87
C ILE A 350 28.37 9.35 -33.90
N ARG A 351 29.63 8.89 -33.86
CA ARG A 351 30.69 9.31 -34.79
C ARG A 351 30.42 8.88 -36.22
N THR A 352 30.04 7.61 -36.41
CA THR A 352 29.81 7.02 -37.74
C THR A 352 28.66 7.71 -38.48
N ILE A 353 27.64 8.16 -37.74
CA ILE A 353 26.37 8.60 -38.32
C ILE A 353 26.24 10.12 -38.39
N LEU A 354 26.58 10.82 -37.29
CA LEU A 354 26.23 12.24 -37.12
C LEU A 354 27.44 13.15 -37.05
N TYR A 355 28.52 12.73 -36.36
CA TYR A 355 29.69 13.58 -36.14
C TYR A 355 31.00 12.87 -36.51
N PRO A 356 31.38 12.83 -37.80
CA PRO A 356 32.58 12.12 -38.26
C PRO A 356 33.90 12.61 -37.63
N LYS A 357 33.94 13.88 -37.19
CA LYS A 357 35.11 14.52 -36.58
C LYS A 357 35.19 14.33 -35.05
N LEU A 358 34.28 13.58 -34.45
CA LEU A 358 34.22 13.42 -32.99
C LEU A 358 35.37 12.56 -32.47
N GLU A 359 36.12 13.04 -31.48
CA GLU A 359 37.26 12.36 -30.86
C GLU A 359 36.99 12.04 -29.38
N ASP A 360 37.51 10.91 -28.90
CA ASP A 360 37.33 10.47 -27.51
C ASP A 360 38.48 10.96 -26.62
N ASN A 361 38.15 11.56 -25.47
CA ASN A 361 39.14 11.97 -24.48
C ASN A 361 39.74 10.77 -23.72
N ALA A 362 41.01 10.88 -23.29
CA ALA A 362 41.70 9.84 -22.51
C ALA A 362 40.93 9.38 -21.25
N LEU A 363 40.12 10.26 -20.64
CA LEU A 363 39.31 9.94 -19.47
C LEU A 363 38.29 8.81 -19.72
N VAL A 364 37.68 8.74 -20.90
CA VAL A 364 36.59 7.78 -21.16
C VAL A 364 37.07 6.35 -21.36
N TYR A 365 38.37 6.17 -21.62
CA TYR A 365 39.01 4.85 -21.71
C TYR A 365 39.21 4.20 -20.33
N GLN A 366 39.18 4.98 -19.25
CA GLN A 366 39.39 4.51 -17.88
C GLN A 366 38.10 4.00 -17.21
N TYR A 367 36.94 4.11 -17.86
CA TYR A 367 35.67 3.67 -17.27
C TYR A 367 35.64 2.15 -17.05
N PRO A 368 35.09 1.67 -15.92
CA PRO A 368 34.94 0.24 -15.67
C PRO A 368 33.84 -0.36 -16.56
N ALA A 369 34.01 -1.62 -16.97
CA ALA A 369 32.96 -2.36 -17.70
C ALA A 369 31.66 -2.40 -16.87
N VAL A 370 30.52 -2.53 -17.54
CA VAL A 370 29.22 -2.54 -16.86
C VAL A 370 29.10 -3.79 -15.99
N GLN A 371 29.07 -3.58 -14.68
CA GLN A 371 29.00 -4.70 -13.73
C GLN A 371 27.66 -5.42 -13.87
N GLY A 372 27.70 -6.74 -14.06
CA GLY A 372 26.52 -7.59 -14.23
C GLY A 372 26.14 -7.85 -15.69
N MET A 373 26.78 -7.21 -16.66
CA MET A 373 26.48 -7.37 -18.08
C MET A 373 27.73 -7.86 -18.83
N GLN A 374 27.56 -8.77 -19.78
CA GLN A 374 28.66 -9.21 -20.64
C GLN A 374 29.05 -8.12 -21.67
N LYS A 375 28.08 -7.30 -22.05
CA LYS A 375 28.23 -6.23 -23.05
C LYS A 375 27.80 -4.90 -22.44
N ASP A 376 28.60 -3.86 -22.66
CA ASP A 376 28.31 -2.50 -22.20
C ASP A 376 27.18 -1.83 -23.02
N VAL A 377 26.99 -2.28 -24.26
CA VAL A 377 25.93 -1.82 -25.15
C VAL A 377 25.19 -3.03 -25.70
N PHE A 378 23.86 -3.03 -25.57
CA PHE A 378 23.03 -4.15 -26.04
C PHE A 378 21.64 -3.69 -26.49
N PHE A 379 21.20 -4.19 -27.65
CA PHE A 379 19.86 -4.04 -28.19
C PHE A 379 19.06 -5.32 -27.96
N TYR A 380 18.04 -5.22 -27.11
CA TYR A 380 17.13 -6.30 -26.80
C TYR A 380 15.93 -6.29 -27.77
N ASN A 381 15.96 -7.23 -28.71
CA ASN A 381 14.93 -7.39 -29.74
C ASN A 381 13.79 -8.27 -29.25
N HIS A 382 12.55 -7.79 -29.31
CA HIS A 382 11.35 -8.57 -28.99
C HIS A 382 10.19 -8.31 -29.94
N LEU A 383 9.24 -9.24 -29.95
CA LEU A 383 8.02 -9.21 -30.78
C LEU A 383 6.74 -9.04 -29.93
N ASN A 384 6.86 -8.57 -28.69
CA ASN A 384 5.69 -8.32 -27.83
C ASN A 384 4.95 -7.06 -28.27
N LYS A 385 3.69 -7.22 -28.68
CA LYS A 385 2.86 -6.16 -29.29
C LYS A 385 2.60 -4.99 -28.33
N GLU A 386 2.62 -3.77 -28.87
CA GLU A 386 2.28 -2.54 -28.16
C GLU A 386 0.78 -2.47 -27.77
N GLY A 387 0.47 -1.73 -26.71
CA GLY A 387 -0.88 -1.37 -26.29
C GLY A 387 -1.24 0.09 -26.63
N GLY A 388 -2.55 0.38 -26.69
CA GLY A 388 -3.12 1.70 -27.02
C GLY A 388 -3.72 1.78 -28.43
N SER A 389 -4.80 2.57 -28.61
CA SER A 389 -5.45 2.78 -29.92
C SER A 389 -4.49 3.41 -30.94
N GLU A 390 -4.71 3.20 -32.24
CA GLU A 390 -3.83 3.70 -33.30
C GLU A 390 -3.69 5.23 -33.30
N ASP A 391 -4.74 5.95 -32.85
CA ASP A 391 -4.79 7.41 -32.79
C ASP A 391 -4.43 8.02 -31.41
N SER A 392 -4.08 7.20 -30.41
CA SER A 392 -3.69 7.73 -29.09
C SER A 392 -2.21 8.10 -29.02
N VAL A 393 -1.91 9.26 -28.44
CA VAL A 393 -0.56 9.73 -28.10
C VAL A 393 0.09 8.86 -27.00
N SER A 394 -0.69 8.06 -26.27
CA SER A 394 -0.25 7.20 -25.16
C SER A 394 -0.03 5.73 -25.58
N LYS A 395 1.00 5.47 -26.40
CA LYS A 395 1.48 4.11 -26.66
C LYS A 395 2.29 3.58 -25.47
N TYR A 396 2.15 2.29 -25.16
CA TYR A 396 2.92 1.62 -24.11
C TYR A 396 3.17 0.15 -24.45
N ASN A 397 4.18 -0.46 -23.83
CA ASN A 397 4.51 -1.87 -23.97
C ASN A 397 4.78 -2.47 -22.58
N MET A 398 3.82 -3.24 -22.07
CA MET A 398 3.91 -3.84 -20.72
C MET A 398 5.08 -4.80 -20.57
N PHE A 399 5.47 -5.50 -21.64
CA PHE A 399 6.62 -6.39 -21.60
C PHE A 399 7.92 -5.60 -21.38
N GLU A 400 8.10 -4.48 -22.09
CA GLU A 400 9.25 -3.59 -21.86
C GLU A 400 9.23 -3.03 -20.43
N VAL A 401 8.06 -2.63 -19.91
CA VAL A 401 7.91 -2.11 -18.54
C VAL A 401 8.40 -3.12 -17.50
N GLU A 402 7.97 -4.37 -17.59
CA GLU A 402 8.37 -5.41 -16.64
C GLU A 402 9.86 -5.78 -16.77
N MET A 403 10.40 -5.82 -17.99
CA MET A 403 11.84 -6.02 -18.21
C MET A 403 12.69 -4.88 -17.64
N ILE A 404 12.29 -3.63 -17.87
CA ILE A 404 12.97 -2.44 -17.34
C ILE A 404 12.98 -2.48 -15.82
N ARG A 405 11.84 -2.80 -15.20
CA ARG A 405 11.73 -2.95 -13.75
C ARG A 405 12.78 -3.93 -13.22
N ASP A 406 12.87 -5.11 -13.82
CA ASP A 406 13.78 -6.16 -13.38
C ASP A 406 15.26 -5.78 -13.60
N LEU A 407 15.58 -5.10 -14.71
CA LEU A 407 16.93 -4.57 -14.97
C LEU A 407 17.33 -3.48 -13.99
N VAL A 408 16.44 -2.56 -13.67
CA VAL A 408 16.71 -1.50 -12.68
C VAL A 408 17.03 -2.11 -11.32
N ILE A 409 16.23 -3.08 -10.86
CA ILE A 409 16.48 -3.82 -9.63
C ILE A 409 17.85 -4.52 -9.69
N TYR A 410 18.16 -5.14 -10.82
CA TYR A 410 19.43 -5.84 -11.01
C TYR A 410 20.62 -4.91 -10.86
N PHE A 411 20.62 -3.75 -11.52
CA PHE A 411 21.70 -2.78 -11.44
C PHE A 411 21.84 -2.17 -10.04
N LEU A 412 20.71 -1.91 -9.35
CA LEU A 412 20.73 -1.46 -7.96
C LEU A 412 21.33 -2.52 -7.02
N ARG A 413 21.07 -3.81 -7.28
CA ARG A 413 21.66 -4.93 -6.52
C ARG A 413 23.16 -5.11 -6.74
N GLN A 414 23.73 -4.57 -7.83
CA GLN A 414 25.19 -4.58 -8.04
C GLN A 414 25.94 -3.68 -7.06
N GLY A 415 25.25 -2.73 -6.41
CA GLY A 415 25.84 -1.77 -5.46
C GLY A 415 26.64 -0.63 -6.11
N MET A 416 27.16 -0.82 -7.32
CA MET A 416 27.95 0.18 -8.05
C MET A 416 27.14 1.34 -8.63
N TYR A 417 25.85 1.13 -8.89
CA TYR A 417 24.95 2.09 -9.54
C TYR A 417 23.85 2.57 -8.58
N SER A 418 24.18 2.59 -7.28
CA SER A 418 23.26 2.90 -6.20
C SER A 418 23.31 4.38 -5.80
N GLU A 419 24.02 5.26 -6.53
CA GLU A 419 23.95 6.70 -6.26
C GLU A 419 22.77 7.36 -7.00
N PRO A 420 22.16 8.42 -6.43
CA PRO A 420 21.09 9.16 -7.09
C PRO A 420 21.38 9.63 -8.52
N GLY A 421 20.65 9.07 -9.49
CA GLY A 421 20.79 9.43 -10.91
C GLY A 421 21.87 8.69 -11.66
N ASP A 422 22.44 7.63 -11.08
CA ASP A 422 23.33 6.72 -11.80
C ASP A 422 22.60 5.94 -12.90
N ILE A 423 21.31 5.65 -12.70
CA ILE A 423 20.46 4.94 -13.64
C ILE A 423 19.38 5.89 -14.16
N ALA A 424 19.25 5.97 -15.48
CA ALA A 424 18.16 6.68 -16.15
C ALA A 424 17.39 5.75 -17.08
N VAL A 425 16.06 5.85 -17.05
CA VAL A 425 15.18 5.18 -18.02
C VAL A 425 14.53 6.23 -18.90
N LEU A 426 14.79 6.14 -20.21
CA LEU A 426 14.25 7.02 -21.23
C LEU A 426 13.10 6.32 -21.95
N CYS A 427 11.92 6.90 -21.87
CA CYS A 427 10.74 6.40 -22.58
C CYS A 427 10.48 7.25 -23.82
N ALA A 428 10.27 6.62 -24.97
CA ALA A 428 9.90 7.34 -26.19
C ALA A 428 8.47 7.93 -26.14
N TYR A 429 7.61 7.42 -25.26
CA TYR A 429 6.20 7.81 -25.15
C TYR A 429 5.82 8.07 -23.70
N LEU A 430 4.97 9.08 -23.47
CA LEU A 430 4.50 9.45 -22.13
C LEU A 430 3.64 8.35 -21.47
N GLY A 431 2.85 7.62 -22.28
CA GLY A 431 2.08 6.47 -21.79
C GLY A 431 2.96 5.35 -21.22
N GLN A 432 4.14 5.13 -21.81
CA GLN A 432 5.13 4.20 -21.28
C GLN A 432 5.74 4.71 -19.97
N LEU A 433 6.09 6.00 -19.90
CA LEU A 433 6.65 6.62 -18.70
C LEU A 433 5.73 6.42 -17.47
N GLN A 434 4.42 6.61 -17.64
CA GLN A 434 3.43 6.38 -16.59
C GLN A 434 3.43 4.94 -16.10
N LYS A 435 3.47 3.96 -17.01
CA LYS A 435 3.47 2.53 -16.66
C LYS A 435 4.76 2.11 -15.97
N VAL A 436 5.91 2.61 -16.43
CA VAL A 436 7.21 2.38 -15.75
C VAL A 436 7.21 3.01 -14.36
N ARG A 437 6.69 4.24 -14.21
CA ARG A 437 6.57 4.91 -12.92
C ARG A 437 5.70 4.11 -11.95
N ALA A 438 4.54 3.63 -12.39
CA ALA A 438 3.65 2.80 -11.57
C ALA A 438 4.34 1.48 -11.16
N ALA A 439 4.95 0.78 -12.11
CA ALA A 439 5.64 -0.48 -11.84
C ALA A 439 6.83 -0.35 -10.86
N LEU A 440 7.47 0.82 -10.81
CA LEU A 440 8.55 1.11 -9.85
C LEU A 440 8.03 1.62 -8.50
N ARG A 441 6.86 2.27 -8.46
CA ARG A 441 6.21 2.78 -7.24
C ARG A 441 5.83 1.66 -6.27
N ASP A 442 5.27 0.57 -6.79
CA ASP A 442 4.81 -0.60 -6.01
C ASP A 442 5.93 -1.25 -5.17
N MET A 443 7.20 -0.89 -5.41
CA MET A 443 8.37 -1.50 -4.79
C MET A 443 9.03 -0.67 -3.68
N LYS A 444 8.36 0.36 -3.13
CA LYS A 444 8.92 1.27 -2.11
C LYS A 444 10.20 2.01 -2.58
N ILE A 445 10.38 2.15 -3.89
CA ILE A 445 11.45 2.97 -4.48
C ILE A 445 10.77 4.29 -4.90
N ALA A 446 10.95 5.35 -4.12
CA ALA A 446 10.47 6.65 -4.53
C ALA A 446 11.32 7.15 -5.73
N VAL A 447 10.65 7.34 -6.86
CA VAL A 447 11.25 7.73 -8.13
C VAL A 447 11.04 9.23 -8.35
N SER A 448 12.13 9.97 -8.60
CA SER A 448 12.04 11.37 -8.99
C SER A 448 11.70 11.47 -10.48
N VAL A 449 10.55 12.07 -10.79
CA VAL A 449 10.17 12.51 -12.14
C VAL A 449 10.52 13.99 -12.26
N ASP A 450 10.99 14.43 -13.43
CA ASP A 450 11.28 15.83 -13.70
C ASP A 450 10.02 16.69 -13.48
N GLU A 451 10.17 17.89 -12.90
CA GLU A 451 9.05 18.78 -12.57
C GLU A 451 8.20 19.11 -13.80
N ARG A 452 8.84 19.20 -14.99
CA ARG A 452 8.16 19.50 -16.25
C ARG A 452 7.36 18.32 -16.80
N ASP A 453 7.87 17.10 -16.67
CA ASP A 453 7.13 15.86 -17.01
C ASP A 453 5.90 15.71 -16.09
N ALA A 454 6.04 16.08 -14.81
CA ALA A 454 4.92 16.09 -13.86
C ALA A 454 3.83 17.09 -14.25
N GLU A 455 4.20 18.28 -14.71
CA GLU A 455 3.25 19.27 -15.22
C GLU A 455 2.54 18.82 -16.51
N GLU A 456 3.26 18.16 -17.43
CA GLU A 456 2.68 17.68 -18.69
C GLU A 456 1.67 16.54 -18.44
N LEU A 457 1.96 15.67 -17.46
CA LEU A 457 1.02 14.66 -16.96
C LEU A 457 -0.24 15.31 -16.35
N ALA A 458 -0.07 16.36 -15.55
CA ALA A 458 -1.19 17.06 -14.92
C ALA A 458 -2.10 17.75 -15.95
N ARG A 459 -1.52 18.37 -17.00
CA ARG A 459 -2.31 19.00 -18.09
C ARG A 459 -3.15 18.01 -18.89
N GLN A 460 -2.78 16.73 -18.93
CA GLN A 460 -3.56 15.68 -19.60
C GLN A 460 -4.73 15.15 -18.73
N GLY A 461 -5.02 15.79 -17.59
CA GLY A 461 -6.19 15.47 -16.75
C GLY A 461 -6.00 14.24 -15.86
N ILE A 462 -4.75 13.88 -15.57
CA ILE A 462 -4.41 12.75 -14.72
C ILE A 462 -4.04 13.31 -13.34
N ASP A 463 -5.05 13.48 -12.50
CA ASP A 463 -4.94 14.02 -11.15
C ASP A 463 -4.42 12.93 -10.20
N GLU A 464 -3.18 13.01 -9.74
CA GLU A 464 -2.70 12.20 -8.61
C GLU A 464 -2.72 13.06 -7.34
N GLN A 465 -3.85 13.04 -6.63
CA GLN A 465 -3.87 13.35 -5.20
C GLN A 465 -3.28 12.15 -4.43
N ILE A 466 -2.05 12.28 -3.94
CA ILE A 466 -1.51 11.38 -2.91
C ILE A 466 -0.71 12.24 -1.90
N ASP A 467 -1.05 12.09 -0.62
CA ASP A 467 -0.35 12.68 0.52
C ASP A 467 1.14 12.29 0.51
N PHE A 468 2.02 13.29 0.62
CA PHE A 468 3.45 13.09 0.74
C PHE A 468 3.85 12.97 2.20
N GLU A 469 4.07 11.74 2.68
CA GLU A 469 4.97 11.53 3.82
C GLU A 469 5.66 10.16 3.74
N GLU A 470 6.83 10.07 3.09
CA GLU A 470 7.73 8.91 3.21
C GLU A 470 9.22 9.33 3.10
N VAL A 471 10.02 8.84 4.06
CA VAL A 471 11.41 9.23 4.33
C VAL A 471 12.42 8.25 3.71
N LEU A 472 13.43 8.80 3.01
CA LEU A 472 14.76 8.23 2.67
C LEU A 472 14.89 6.96 1.79
N VAL A 473 14.41 6.93 0.53
CA VAL A 473 15.06 6.24 -0.62
C VAL A 473 14.76 6.96 -1.97
N ALA A 474 14.35 8.24 -1.93
CA ALA A 474 13.57 8.89 -2.98
C ALA A 474 14.32 9.42 -4.24
N LYS A 475 15.56 9.01 -4.53
CA LYS A 475 16.37 9.68 -5.57
C LYS A 475 17.20 8.79 -6.50
N HIS A 476 17.07 7.46 -6.44
CA HIS A 476 18.04 6.54 -7.07
C HIS A 476 17.94 6.44 -8.59
N VAL A 477 16.72 6.50 -9.15
CA VAL A 477 16.47 6.30 -10.58
C VAL A 477 15.81 7.55 -11.16
N ARG A 478 16.30 8.02 -12.31
CA ARG A 478 15.66 9.10 -13.08
C ARG A 478 14.78 8.50 -14.16
N LEU A 479 13.53 8.93 -14.21
CA LEU A 479 12.61 8.62 -15.31
C LEU A 479 12.34 9.90 -16.09
N GLY A 480 12.34 9.80 -17.41
CA GLY A 480 11.93 10.92 -18.26
C GLY A 480 11.69 10.48 -19.70
N THR A 481 11.12 11.39 -20.48
CA THR A 481 11.08 11.24 -21.93
C THR A 481 12.45 11.53 -22.55
N VAL A 482 12.69 11.04 -23.76
CA VAL A 482 13.94 11.35 -24.50
C VAL A 482 14.13 12.86 -24.66
N ASP A 483 13.03 13.61 -24.79
CA ASP A 483 13.05 15.04 -25.09
C ASP A 483 13.54 15.88 -23.91
N ILE A 484 12.99 15.58 -22.73
CA ILE A 484 13.25 16.34 -21.51
C ILE A 484 14.62 15.99 -20.91
N PHE A 485 15.15 14.80 -21.24
CA PHE A 485 16.47 14.35 -20.78
C PHE A 485 17.64 14.99 -21.56
N GLN A 486 17.40 15.90 -22.50
CA GLN A 486 18.48 16.64 -23.15
C GLN A 486 19.29 17.46 -22.13
N GLY A 487 20.60 17.57 -22.37
CA GLY A 487 21.57 18.16 -21.43
C GLY A 487 21.93 17.27 -20.23
N GLN A 488 21.14 16.23 -19.92
CA GLN A 488 21.41 15.33 -18.79
C GLN A 488 22.24 14.10 -19.20
N GLU A 489 22.81 13.43 -18.20
CA GLU A 489 23.63 12.22 -18.36
C GLU A 489 23.48 11.28 -17.15
N ALA A 490 23.68 9.97 -17.39
CA ALA A 490 23.65 8.92 -16.36
C ALA A 490 24.73 7.86 -16.62
N LYS A 491 25.15 7.12 -15.58
CA LYS A 491 26.13 6.02 -15.73
C LYS A 491 25.54 4.91 -16.61
N ILE A 492 24.30 4.51 -16.32
CA ILE A 492 23.53 3.51 -17.07
C ILE A 492 22.28 4.16 -17.64
N VAL A 493 22.02 3.97 -18.94
CA VAL A 493 20.80 4.43 -19.60
C VAL A 493 20.07 3.25 -20.20
N ILE A 494 18.77 3.14 -19.89
CA ILE A 494 17.86 2.14 -20.44
C ILE A 494 16.84 2.87 -21.32
N VAL A 495 16.76 2.52 -22.60
CA VAL A 495 15.86 3.17 -23.57
C VAL A 495 14.72 2.23 -23.95
N SER A 496 13.49 2.68 -23.76
CA SER A 496 12.26 1.97 -24.16
C SER A 496 11.68 2.61 -25.40
N LEU A 497 11.71 1.87 -26.52
CA LEU A 497 11.23 2.35 -27.82
C LEU A 497 9.73 2.12 -28.02
N VAL A 498 9.12 1.17 -27.29
CA VAL A 498 7.68 0.86 -27.25
C VAL A 498 7.11 0.27 -28.54
N ARG A 499 7.45 0.86 -29.70
CA ARG A 499 6.77 0.58 -30.97
C ARG A 499 7.01 -0.85 -31.44
N ASN A 500 5.94 -1.62 -31.43
CA ASN A 500 5.98 -3.04 -31.74
C ASN A 500 4.67 -3.53 -32.34
N SER A 501 4.70 -3.85 -33.63
CA SER A 501 3.59 -4.45 -34.38
C SER A 501 3.26 -5.88 -33.95
N GLY A 502 4.17 -6.56 -33.25
CA GLY A 502 4.04 -7.96 -32.87
C GLY A 502 4.31 -8.96 -34.00
N GLN A 503 4.81 -8.50 -35.14
CA GLN A 503 5.14 -9.32 -36.31
C GLN A 503 6.49 -8.91 -36.90
N CYS A 504 7.10 -9.84 -37.65
CA CYS A 504 8.32 -9.59 -38.42
C CYS A 504 8.03 -8.89 -39.75
N ASP A 505 6.78 -8.94 -40.23
CA ASP A 505 6.39 -8.46 -41.56
C ASP A 505 6.24 -6.95 -41.62
N THR A 506 6.88 -6.38 -42.63
CA THR A 506 7.23 -4.96 -42.76
C THR A 506 6.10 -4.09 -43.34
N GLY A 507 4.92 -4.64 -43.62
CA GLY A 507 3.89 -4.03 -44.47
C GLY A 507 3.16 -2.78 -43.93
N SER A 508 2.93 -2.63 -42.62
CA SER A 508 1.97 -1.61 -42.11
C SER A 508 2.38 -0.80 -40.88
N ALA A 509 3.45 -1.15 -40.17
CA ALA A 509 3.78 -0.49 -38.90
C ALA A 509 4.49 0.88 -39.08
N SER A 510 3.86 1.97 -38.63
CA SER A 510 4.47 3.31 -38.57
C SER A 510 5.30 3.49 -37.30
N ILE A 511 6.61 3.73 -37.40
CA ILE A 511 7.51 4.01 -36.26
C ILE A 511 7.30 5.39 -35.60
N GLY A 512 6.42 6.24 -36.15
CA GLY A 512 6.00 7.52 -35.58
C GLY A 512 7.16 8.42 -35.08
N PHE A 513 7.14 8.73 -33.79
CA PHE A 513 8.09 9.55 -33.03
C PHE A 513 9.57 9.17 -33.22
N LEU A 514 9.87 7.91 -33.58
CA LEU A 514 11.24 7.39 -33.75
C LEU A 514 11.84 7.64 -35.15
N LYS A 515 11.17 8.42 -36.02
CA LYS A 515 11.67 8.78 -37.36
C LYS A 515 12.78 9.85 -37.31
N SER A 516 12.78 10.71 -36.30
CA SER A 516 13.69 11.86 -36.22
C SER A 516 15.10 11.45 -35.82
N SER A 517 16.09 11.75 -36.66
CA SER A 517 17.52 11.52 -36.39
C SER A 517 18.00 12.24 -35.13
N ASN A 518 17.45 13.41 -34.85
CA ASN A 518 17.80 14.28 -33.72
C ASN A 518 17.44 13.60 -32.39
N ARG A 519 16.28 12.92 -32.32
CA ARG A 519 15.84 12.15 -31.13
C ARG A 519 16.66 10.88 -30.91
N ILE A 520 17.04 10.20 -32.01
CA ILE A 520 17.95 9.04 -31.95
C ILE A 520 19.30 9.46 -31.38
N ASN A 521 19.85 10.59 -31.84
CA ASN A 521 21.09 11.16 -31.32
C ASN A 521 21.01 11.39 -29.81
N VAL A 522 19.94 12.05 -29.35
CA VAL A 522 19.75 12.31 -27.92
C VAL A 522 19.67 10.99 -27.15
N ALA A 523 18.83 10.04 -27.56
CA ALA A 523 18.66 8.77 -26.86
C ALA A 523 19.98 7.98 -26.70
N LEU A 524 20.83 7.95 -27.72
CA LEU A 524 22.09 7.18 -27.70
C LEU A 524 23.23 7.89 -26.95
N SER A 525 23.15 9.22 -26.75
CA SER A 525 24.26 10.04 -26.23
C SER A 525 24.18 10.38 -24.73
N ARG A 526 23.24 9.78 -23.98
CA ARG A 526 23.03 10.07 -22.54
C ARG A 526 23.85 9.19 -21.59
N ALA A 527 24.33 8.03 -22.07
CA ALA A 527 25.02 7.03 -21.25
C ALA A 527 26.52 7.30 -21.11
N LYS A 528 27.07 7.11 -19.90
CA LYS A 528 28.53 7.10 -19.68
C LYS A 528 29.13 5.71 -19.81
N HIS A 529 28.63 4.76 -19.01
CA HIS A 529 29.20 3.41 -18.89
C HIS A 529 28.45 2.40 -19.76
N GLY A 530 27.11 2.40 -19.73
CA GLY A 530 26.30 1.38 -20.39
C GLY A 530 24.99 1.88 -21.01
N LEU A 531 24.65 1.33 -22.17
CA LEU A 531 23.45 1.68 -22.95
C LEU A 531 22.66 0.42 -23.32
N PHE A 532 21.43 0.32 -22.82
CA PHE A 532 20.55 -0.83 -23.06
C PHE A 532 19.26 -0.37 -23.74
N ILE A 533 18.97 -0.91 -24.92
CA ILE A 533 17.84 -0.46 -25.76
C ILE A 533 16.85 -1.62 -25.91
N LEU A 534 15.57 -1.37 -25.67
CA LEU A 534 14.49 -2.33 -25.87
C LEU A 534 13.60 -1.88 -27.03
N GLY A 535 13.32 -2.80 -27.96
CA GLY A 535 12.37 -2.54 -29.04
C GLY A 535 12.31 -3.65 -30.08
N ASN A 536 11.71 -3.34 -31.22
CA ASN A 536 11.59 -4.25 -32.36
C ASN A 536 12.52 -3.83 -33.50
N ALA A 537 13.59 -4.59 -33.72
CA ALA A 537 14.61 -4.30 -34.72
C ALA A 537 14.04 -4.30 -36.16
N ALA A 538 13.12 -5.22 -36.48
CA ALA A 538 12.52 -5.33 -37.81
C ALA A 538 11.70 -4.08 -38.17
N ASN A 539 10.96 -3.51 -37.21
CA ASN A 539 10.21 -2.27 -37.42
C ASN A 539 11.13 -1.05 -37.58
N LEU A 540 12.23 -1.00 -36.83
CA LEU A 540 13.15 0.13 -36.81
C LEU A 540 14.03 0.22 -38.05
N ARG A 541 14.41 -0.92 -38.66
CA ARG A 541 15.18 -0.98 -39.91
C ARG A 541 14.55 -0.23 -41.09
N LYS A 542 13.27 0.14 -41.01
CA LYS A 542 12.61 1.03 -41.99
C LYS A 542 13.23 2.42 -42.05
N ASN A 543 13.83 2.88 -40.97
CA ASN A 543 14.52 4.16 -40.93
C ASN A 543 15.99 3.96 -41.28
N THR A 544 16.51 4.78 -42.20
CA THR A 544 17.89 4.68 -42.71
C THR A 544 18.94 4.78 -41.61
N THR A 545 18.70 5.63 -40.62
CA THR A 545 19.58 5.83 -39.47
C THR A 545 19.57 4.60 -38.56
N TRP A 546 18.39 4.10 -38.20
CA TRP A 546 18.27 2.89 -37.39
C TRP A 546 18.80 1.64 -38.09
N SER A 547 18.64 1.51 -39.41
CA SER A 547 19.24 0.38 -40.16
C SER A 547 20.75 0.36 -39.97
N THR A 548 21.41 1.49 -40.22
CA THR A 548 22.87 1.61 -40.07
C THR A 548 23.33 1.25 -38.65
N ILE A 549 22.61 1.73 -37.62
CA ILE A 549 22.91 1.42 -36.21
C ILE A 549 22.74 -0.07 -35.92
N LEU A 550 21.62 -0.65 -36.34
CA LEU A 550 21.28 -2.04 -36.04
C LEU A 550 22.19 -3.02 -36.76
N ASP A 551 22.58 -2.71 -38.00
CA ASP A 551 23.50 -3.54 -38.79
C ASP A 551 24.91 -3.51 -38.15
N GLU A 552 25.38 -2.35 -37.68
CA GLU A 552 26.64 -2.22 -36.95
C GLU A 552 26.60 -2.88 -35.55
N MET A 553 25.46 -2.84 -34.86
CA MET A 553 25.24 -3.59 -33.62
C MET A 553 25.20 -5.10 -33.86
N GLU A 554 24.67 -5.56 -34.98
CA GLU A 554 24.63 -6.97 -35.37
C GLU A 554 26.03 -7.52 -35.64
N ASP A 555 26.84 -6.80 -36.42
CA ASP A 555 28.25 -7.14 -36.71
C ASP A 555 29.11 -7.27 -35.43
N ARG A 556 28.74 -6.53 -34.37
CA ARG A 556 29.44 -6.53 -33.07
C ARG A 556 28.87 -7.55 -32.06
N GLY A 557 27.83 -8.29 -32.44
CA GLY A 557 27.11 -9.21 -31.55
C GLY A 557 26.48 -8.50 -30.36
N GLN A 558 25.92 -7.31 -30.59
CA GLN A 558 25.28 -6.44 -29.59
C GLN A 558 23.75 -6.41 -29.75
N ILE A 559 23.19 -7.28 -30.58
CA ILE A 559 21.74 -7.47 -30.76
C ILE A 559 21.35 -8.90 -30.40
N GLY A 560 20.22 -9.08 -29.74
CA GLY A 560 19.69 -10.42 -29.44
C GLY A 560 18.33 -10.40 -28.77
N THR A 561 17.74 -11.58 -28.60
CA THR A 561 16.42 -11.78 -27.95
C THR A 561 16.52 -11.98 -26.44
N GLY A 562 17.72 -11.87 -25.87
CA GLY A 562 18.03 -12.14 -24.47
C GLY A 562 19.12 -11.20 -23.96
N PHE A 563 18.97 -10.62 -22.76
CA PHE A 563 20.06 -9.84 -22.15
C PHE A 563 21.18 -10.78 -21.69
N PRO A 564 22.44 -10.58 -22.11
CA PRO A 564 23.57 -11.41 -21.69
C PRO A 564 24.07 -10.95 -20.33
N ILE A 565 23.52 -11.56 -19.28
CA ILE A 565 23.91 -11.27 -17.90
C ILE A 565 25.12 -12.11 -17.53
N ALA A 566 26.12 -11.46 -16.94
CA ALA A 566 27.36 -12.09 -16.51
C ALA A 566 27.58 -11.83 -15.02
N CYS A 567 27.98 -12.85 -14.27
CA CYS A 567 28.33 -12.63 -12.88
C CYS A 567 29.67 -11.89 -12.79
N PRO A 568 29.80 -10.82 -11.98
CA PRO A 568 31.07 -10.13 -11.78
C PRO A 568 32.18 -11.04 -11.23
N ARG A 569 31.80 -12.15 -10.60
CA ARG A 569 32.72 -13.15 -10.01
C ARG A 569 32.99 -14.35 -10.92
N HIS A 570 32.12 -14.60 -11.90
CA HIS A 570 32.24 -15.68 -12.88
C HIS A 570 31.89 -15.13 -14.27
N PRO A 571 32.80 -14.36 -14.89
CA PRO A 571 32.53 -13.74 -16.19
C PRO A 571 32.33 -14.75 -17.33
N GLU A 572 32.80 -16.00 -17.14
CA GLU A 572 32.61 -17.10 -18.09
C GLU A 572 31.18 -17.67 -18.04
N GLN A 573 30.48 -17.53 -16.92
CA GLN A 573 29.10 -18.01 -16.79
C GLN A 573 28.14 -16.91 -17.23
N THR A 574 27.62 -17.06 -18.45
CA THR A 574 26.64 -16.13 -19.02
C THR A 574 25.27 -16.76 -19.09
N SER A 575 24.25 -15.98 -18.74
CA SER A 575 22.85 -16.38 -18.81
C SER A 575 22.08 -15.36 -19.62
N PHE A 576 21.28 -15.83 -20.57
CA PHE A 576 20.44 -14.99 -21.41
C PHE A 576 19.05 -14.85 -20.80
N ILE A 577 18.67 -13.64 -20.41
CA ILE A 577 17.34 -13.36 -19.85
C ILE A 577 16.40 -12.98 -20.97
N THR A 578 15.37 -13.81 -21.19
CA THR A 578 14.43 -13.67 -22.31
C THR A 578 13.04 -13.23 -21.88
N LYS A 579 12.68 -13.42 -20.60
CA LYS A 579 11.36 -13.05 -20.08
C LYS A 579 11.46 -12.26 -18.77
N PRO A 580 10.48 -11.39 -18.48
CA PRO A 580 10.33 -10.79 -17.18
C PRO A 580 10.22 -11.84 -16.08
N GLY A 581 10.78 -11.56 -14.91
CA GLY A 581 10.81 -12.43 -13.73
C GLY A 581 11.99 -13.41 -13.70
N GLU A 582 12.54 -13.82 -14.86
CA GLU A 582 13.67 -14.76 -14.93
C GLU A 582 14.92 -14.20 -14.24
N LEU A 583 15.12 -12.88 -14.32
CA LEU A 583 16.28 -12.20 -13.75
C LEU A 583 16.33 -12.33 -12.22
N SER A 584 15.18 -12.32 -11.56
CA SER A 584 15.07 -12.55 -10.11
C SER A 584 15.33 -14.01 -9.71
N ILE A 585 15.23 -14.96 -10.65
CA ILE A 585 15.50 -16.39 -10.43
C ILE A 585 16.98 -16.68 -10.66
N VAL A 586 17.55 -16.14 -11.74
CA VAL A 586 18.93 -16.42 -12.18
C VAL A 586 19.96 -15.63 -11.37
N ALA A 587 19.63 -14.39 -10.98
CA ALA A 587 20.51 -13.51 -10.22
C ALA A 587 19.81 -12.79 -9.06
N PRO A 588 19.26 -13.52 -8.06
CA PRO A 588 18.46 -12.95 -6.97
C PRO A 588 19.21 -11.91 -6.14
N ALA A 589 20.54 -12.04 -5.99
CA ALA A 589 21.40 -11.11 -5.26
C ALA A 589 22.37 -10.31 -6.15
N GLY A 590 22.13 -10.23 -7.47
CA GLY A 590 23.01 -9.57 -8.43
C GLY A 590 24.17 -10.43 -8.98
N GLY A 591 24.44 -11.60 -8.41
CA GLY A 591 25.42 -12.58 -8.93
C GLY A 591 24.77 -13.91 -9.36
N CYS A 592 25.54 -14.79 -10.02
CA CYS A 592 25.06 -16.13 -10.37
C CYS A 592 24.96 -17.04 -9.14
N LEU A 593 24.22 -18.14 -9.27
CA LEU A 593 24.00 -19.14 -8.21
C LEU A 593 25.19 -20.10 -7.98
N LEU A 594 26.26 -20.00 -8.78
CA LEU A 594 27.44 -20.85 -8.64
C LEU A 594 28.28 -20.49 -7.40
N PRO A 595 28.89 -21.47 -6.72
CA PRO A 595 29.81 -21.20 -5.62
C PRO A 595 30.99 -20.37 -6.12
N CYS A 596 31.33 -19.31 -5.39
CA CYS A 596 32.26 -18.28 -5.88
C CYS A 596 33.67 -18.82 -6.13
N GLY A 597 34.05 -19.95 -5.52
CA GLY A 597 35.30 -20.66 -5.80
C GLY A 597 36.57 -19.88 -5.43
N PHE A 598 36.45 -18.63 -4.99
CA PHE A 598 37.54 -17.73 -4.71
C PHE A 598 38.39 -18.28 -3.57
N ARG A 599 39.62 -18.69 -3.90
CA ARG A 599 40.67 -19.00 -2.93
C ARG A 599 41.25 -17.70 -2.42
N MET A 600 40.99 -17.41 -1.15
CA MET A 600 41.69 -16.33 -0.46
C MET A 600 43.16 -16.71 -0.24
N SER A 601 44.00 -15.72 0.06
CA SER A 601 45.43 -15.92 0.37
C SER A 601 45.67 -16.83 1.60
N CYS A 602 44.63 -17.16 2.37
CA CYS A 602 44.66 -18.13 3.48
C CYS A 602 44.23 -19.57 3.08
N GLY A 603 44.03 -19.85 1.79
CA GLY A 603 43.79 -21.21 1.28
C GLY A 603 42.34 -21.71 1.26
N HIS A 604 41.39 -20.98 1.85
CA HIS A 604 39.98 -21.41 1.92
C HIS A 604 39.14 -20.95 0.71
N ILE A 605 38.18 -21.80 0.33
CA ILE A 605 37.26 -21.61 -0.81
C ILE A 605 35.91 -21.11 -0.27
N CYS A 606 35.34 -20.07 -0.89
CA CYS A 606 34.05 -19.48 -0.50
C CYS A 606 32.85 -20.32 -1.00
N PRO A 607 31.98 -20.84 -0.11
CA PRO A 607 30.75 -21.52 -0.49
C PRO A 607 29.55 -20.57 -0.39
N SER A 608 29.08 -20.08 -1.55
CA SER A 608 27.70 -19.61 -1.81
C SER A 608 27.09 -18.44 -0.97
N ALA A 609 25.85 -18.08 -1.33
CA ALA A 609 25.16 -16.84 -0.95
C ALA A 609 24.88 -16.64 0.56
N ILE A 610 24.85 -17.73 1.33
CA ILE A 610 24.67 -17.75 2.78
C ILE A 610 26.05 -17.93 3.41
N CYS A 611 26.49 -16.96 4.23
CA CYS A 611 27.84 -16.94 4.77
C CYS A 611 27.99 -17.98 5.90
N SER A 612 28.59 -19.14 5.62
CA SER A 612 29.01 -20.14 6.63
C SER A 612 30.44 -19.90 7.14
N ARG A 613 31.05 -18.76 6.79
CA ARG A 613 32.40 -18.35 7.19
C ARG A 613 32.45 -18.10 8.70
N LEU A 614 33.36 -18.79 9.39
CA LEU A 614 33.79 -18.40 10.73
C LEU A 614 34.64 -17.11 10.66
N PRO A 615 34.43 -16.14 11.56
CA PRO A 615 35.29 -14.96 11.66
C PRO A 615 36.75 -15.37 11.84
N CYS A 616 37.67 -14.63 11.21
CA CYS A 616 39.10 -14.89 11.33
C CYS A 616 39.73 -13.76 12.14
N ASP A 617 40.43 -14.13 13.21
CA ASP A 617 41.11 -13.20 14.11
C ASP A 617 42.63 -13.21 13.85
N GLU A 618 43.06 -13.43 12.61
CA GLU A 618 44.47 -13.30 12.17
C GLU A 618 44.71 -11.94 11.49
N PRO A 619 45.92 -11.36 11.60
CA PRO A 619 46.20 -10.05 11.02
C PRO A 619 46.22 -10.13 9.49
N CYS A 620 45.85 -9.03 8.82
CA CYS A 620 45.89 -8.98 7.37
C CYS A 620 47.35 -8.99 6.86
N PRO A 621 47.75 -9.94 5.99
CA PRO A 621 49.13 -10.03 5.51
C PRO A 621 49.45 -9.05 4.35
N LYS A 622 48.55 -8.12 4.03
CA LYS A 622 48.69 -7.20 2.88
C LYS A 622 49.06 -5.80 3.33
N ASP A 623 49.87 -5.13 2.52
CA ASP A 623 50.19 -3.71 2.67
C ASP A 623 49.17 -2.83 1.95
N LEU A 624 48.91 -1.65 2.53
CA LEU A 624 48.08 -0.60 1.94
C LEU A 624 48.82 0.10 0.78
N PRO A 625 48.11 0.82 -0.12
CA PRO A 625 48.74 1.56 -1.23
C PRO A 625 49.82 2.57 -0.81
N CYS A 626 49.83 3.00 0.45
CA CYS A 626 50.86 3.88 1.02
C CYS A 626 52.13 3.14 1.50
N GLY A 627 52.21 1.81 1.35
CA GLY A 627 53.37 0.99 1.73
C GLY A 627 53.43 0.56 3.20
N HIS A 628 52.37 0.79 4.00
CA HIS A 628 52.28 0.36 5.39
C HIS A 628 51.40 -0.88 5.55
N ALA A 629 51.69 -1.70 6.56
CA ALA A 629 50.89 -2.87 6.92
C ALA A 629 49.42 -2.51 7.20
N CYS A 630 48.48 -3.35 6.76
CA CYS A 630 47.07 -3.15 7.00
C CYS A 630 46.74 -3.36 8.50
N PRO A 631 46.11 -2.39 9.19
CA PRO A 631 45.80 -2.50 10.63
C PRO A 631 44.58 -3.39 10.92
N SER A 632 44.04 -4.07 9.91
CA SER A 632 42.78 -4.79 9.99
C SER A 632 42.96 -6.31 9.99
N VAL A 633 41.86 -7.01 10.25
CA VAL A 633 41.82 -8.48 10.32
C VAL A 633 41.71 -9.12 8.93
N CYS A 634 42.10 -10.37 8.85
CA CYS A 634 42.07 -11.14 7.61
C CYS A 634 40.66 -11.21 7.00
N GLY A 635 40.57 -10.86 5.72
CA GLY A 635 39.36 -10.96 4.90
C GLY A 635 38.39 -9.78 5.01
N GLU A 636 38.81 -8.64 5.59
CA GLU A 636 38.23 -7.32 5.35
C GLU A 636 38.85 -6.67 4.10
N PRO A 637 38.10 -5.83 3.35
CA PRO A 637 38.61 -5.16 2.16
C PRO A 637 39.67 -4.11 2.55
N CYS A 638 40.93 -4.36 2.19
CA CYS A 638 42.06 -3.46 2.49
C CYS A 638 41.89 -2.06 1.91
N VAL A 639 41.13 -1.91 0.81
CA VAL A 639 40.85 -0.62 0.15
C VAL A 639 40.06 0.35 1.04
N ASP A 640 39.24 -0.19 1.95
CA ASP A 640 38.40 0.61 2.84
C ASP A 640 39.12 0.97 4.15
N GLN A 641 40.28 0.34 4.41
CA GLN A 641 41.04 0.51 5.64
C GLN A 641 41.93 1.75 5.59
N LYS A 642 41.86 2.58 6.62
CA LYS A 642 42.69 3.79 6.73
C LYS A 642 44.02 3.48 7.38
N CYS A 643 45.10 3.97 6.75
CA CYS A 643 46.44 3.88 7.33
C CYS A 643 46.59 4.82 8.53
N ILE A 644 46.89 4.26 9.70
CA ILE A 644 47.01 5.00 10.96
C ILE A 644 48.31 5.84 11.00
N VAL A 645 49.36 5.37 10.32
CA VAL A 645 50.62 6.11 10.19
C VAL A 645 50.40 7.41 9.39
N CYS A 646 49.69 7.31 8.26
CA CYS A 646 49.38 8.45 7.38
C CYS A 646 48.21 9.33 7.88
N LEU A 647 47.52 8.96 8.95
CA LEU A 647 46.39 9.72 9.46
C LEU A 647 46.83 11.07 10.06
N PRO A 648 46.09 12.18 9.84
CA PRO A 648 46.35 13.46 10.49
C PRO A 648 46.30 13.37 12.02
N LYS A 649 47.13 14.13 12.74
CA LYS A 649 47.23 14.08 14.21
C LYS A 649 45.89 14.33 14.92
N ASP A 650 45.02 15.16 14.33
CA ASP A 650 43.71 15.48 14.91
C ASP A 650 42.78 14.26 15.00
N LYS A 651 42.86 13.34 14.03
CA LYS A 651 42.05 12.11 14.00
C LYS A 651 42.63 10.97 14.85
N LYS A 652 43.83 11.14 15.42
CA LYS A 652 44.44 10.18 16.36
C LYS A 652 43.92 10.33 17.79
N ALA A 653 43.17 11.40 18.06
CA ALA A 653 42.55 11.67 19.35
C ALA A 653 41.17 11.00 19.54
N ASP A 654 40.61 10.45 18.46
CA ASP A 654 39.30 9.78 18.45
C ASP A 654 39.32 8.52 19.32
N ILE A 655 38.23 8.31 20.07
CA ILE A 655 38.01 7.10 20.86
C ILE A 655 37.53 6.02 19.90
N VAL A 656 38.28 4.92 19.82
CA VAL A 656 38.01 3.81 18.89
C VAL A 656 37.69 2.51 19.62
N ASP A 657 38.05 2.42 20.91
CA ASP A 657 37.64 1.36 21.82
C ASP A 657 36.64 1.92 22.83
N PHE A 658 35.38 1.50 22.75
CA PHE A 658 34.34 1.95 23.70
C PHE A 658 34.26 1.11 24.96
N ILE A 659 34.87 -0.08 24.97
CA ILE A 659 34.89 -0.97 26.13
C ILE A 659 35.94 -0.46 27.12
N MET A 660 37.16 -0.20 26.64
CA MET A 660 38.26 0.30 27.48
C MET A 660 38.47 1.82 27.42
N GLN A 661 37.65 2.55 26.65
CA GLN A 661 37.76 4.00 26.42
C GLN A 661 39.14 4.44 25.88
N ARG A 662 39.81 3.59 25.11
CA ARG A 662 41.15 3.87 24.54
C ARG A 662 41.05 4.71 23.27
N ARG A 663 41.99 5.65 23.12
CA ARG A 663 42.12 6.49 21.92
C ARG A 663 42.96 5.79 20.85
N LEU A 664 42.79 6.17 19.59
CA LEU A 664 43.54 5.60 18.47
C LEU A 664 45.08 5.68 18.64
N LYS A 665 45.58 6.70 19.35
CA LYS A 665 47.01 6.84 19.68
C LYS A 665 47.54 5.87 20.76
N GLU A 666 46.66 5.23 21.52
CA GLU A 666 46.99 4.34 22.65
C GLU A 666 46.93 2.86 22.25
N ILE A 667 46.67 2.58 20.97
CA ILE A 667 46.60 1.22 20.43
C ILE A 667 47.94 0.83 19.84
N ASP A 668 48.44 -0.32 20.28
CA ASP A 668 49.68 -0.90 19.77
C ASP A 668 49.40 -1.70 18.50
N LEU A 669 49.94 -1.22 17.37
CA LEU A 669 49.74 -1.84 16.06
C LEU A 669 50.69 -3.02 15.82
N GLU A 670 51.67 -3.24 16.70
CA GLU A 670 52.61 -4.36 16.64
C GLU A 670 52.18 -5.54 17.53
N SER A 671 51.16 -5.35 18.37
CA SER A 671 50.58 -6.36 19.24
C SER A 671 49.88 -7.47 18.45
N SER A 672 50.09 -8.73 18.85
CA SER A 672 49.40 -9.89 18.28
C SER A 672 47.97 -10.07 18.81
N ASP A 673 47.58 -9.30 19.84
CA ASP A 673 46.26 -9.39 20.45
C ASP A 673 45.16 -8.93 19.48
N VAL A 674 43.96 -9.50 19.63
CA VAL A 674 42.78 -9.20 18.82
C VAL A 674 42.14 -7.88 19.27
N SER A 675 42.29 -7.53 20.55
CA SER A 675 41.78 -6.30 21.18
C SER A 675 42.35 -5.01 20.56
N ASP A 676 43.62 -5.05 20.12
CA ASP A 676 44.33 -3.92 19.52
C ASP A 676 44.08 -3.77 18.00
N ARG A 677 43.20 -4.59 17.41
CA ARG A 677 42.96 -4.60 15.95
C ARG A 677 41.79 -3.74 15.53
N LEU A 678 41.89 -3.17 14.33
CA LEU A 678 40.99 -2.09 13.92
C LEU A 678 40.23 -2.42 12.64
N ILE A 679 38.95 -2.03 12.62
CA ILE A 679 38.09 -2.10 11.44
C ILE A 679 37.60 -0.69 11.13
N THR A 680 37.87 -0.23 9.92
CA THR A 680 37.29 0.99 9.37
C THR A 680 35.97 0.65 8.68
N LEU A 681 34.87 1.29 9.11
CA LEU A 681 33.58 1.16 8.44
C LEU A 681 33.48 2.10 7.23
N ALA A 682 32.54 1.83 6.31
CA ALA A 682 32.30 2.65 5.11
C ALA A 682 31.97 4.13 5.42
N CYS A 683 31.36 4.40 6.58
CA CYS A 683 31.13 5.77 7.06
C CYS A 683 32.41 6.50 7.51
N GLY A 684 33.56 5.82 7.45
CA GLY A 684 34.88 6.36 7.73
C GLY A 684 35.30 6.36 9.20
N HIS A 685 34.45 5.89 10.12
CA HIS A 685 34.77 5.69 11.54
C HIS A 685 35.56 4.41 11.75
N ILE A 686 36.47 4.43 12.72
CA ILE A 686 37.41 3.35 13.03
C ILE A 686 37.05 2.83 14.43
N PHE A 687 36.95 1.52 14.60
CA PHE A 687 36.67 0.88 15.88
C PHE A 687 37.59 -0.32 16.12
N THR A 688 37.79 -0.68 17.38
CA THR A 688 38.39 -1.97 17.72
C THR A 688 37.47 -3.13 17.38
N VAL A 689 38.07 -4.25 17.02
CA VAL A 689 37.39 -5.52 16.77
C VAL A 689 36.49 -5.90 17.96
N GLU A 690 37.00 -5.79 19.18
CA GLU A 690 36.27 -6.12 20.40
C GLU A 690 35.01 -5.25 20.59
N THR A 691 35.14 -3.94 20.33
CA THR A 691 34.01 -3.00 20.40
C THR A 691 32.91 -3.35 19.39
N LEU A 692 33.27 -3.65 18.14
CA LEU A 692 32.29 -4.01 17.12
C LEU A 692 31.70 -5.41 17.33
N ASP A 693 32.46 -6.35 17.90
CA ASP A 693 31.98 -7.70 18.24
C ASP A 693 30.93 -7.68 19.35
N GLY A 694 31.18 -6.88 20.39
CA GLY A 694 30.21 -6.61 21.43
C GLY A 694 28.96 -5.91 20.88
N HIS A 695 29.15 -4.89 20.03
CA HIS A 695 28.04 -4.12 19.45
C HIS A 695 27.17 -4.93 18.47
N CYS A 696 27.75 -5.91 17.78
CA CYS A 696 27.03 -6.80 16.87
C CYS A 696 26.57 -8.12 17.52
N SER A 697 26.73 -8.27 18.84
CA SER A 697 26.35 -9.47 19.60
C SER A 697 26.86 -10.79 18.99
N MET A 698 28.13 -10.84 18.58
CA MET A 698 28.69 -11.99 17.84
C MET A 698 28.56 -13.34 18.58
N SER A 699 28.52 -13.32 19.91
CA SER A 699 28.35 -14.51 20.76
C SER A 699 26.99 -15.21 20.64
N GLU A 700 25.95 -14.50 20.15
CA GLU A 700 24.63 -15.07 19.87
C GLU A 700 24.62 -15.90 18.58
N TYR A 701 25.52 -15.59 17.64
CA TYR A 701 25.57 -16.21 16.32
C TYR A 701 26.66 -17.28 16.19
N TYR A 702 27.65 -17.31 17.08
CA TYR A 702 28.76 -18.26 17.04
C TYR A 702 29.02 -18.92 18.41
N GLU A 703 29.55 -20.14 18.39
CA GLU A 703 30.14 -20.80 19.56
C GLU A 703 31.59 -20.36 19.69
N VAL A 704 31.94 -19.88 20.88
CA VAL A 704 33.27 -19.37 21.22
C VAL A 704 33.83 -20.22 22.35
N ASP A 705 35.10 -20.62 22.25
CA ASP A 705 35.80 -21.34 23.31
C ASP A 705 36.18 -20.40 24.49
N PRO A 706 36.63 -20.91 25.63
CA PRO A 706 37.09 -20.10 26.76
C PRO A 706 38.32 -19.21 26.45
N MET A 707 38.97 -19.42 25.30
CA MET A 707 40.12 -18.67 24.81
C MET A 707 39.75 -17.64 23.73
N GLY A 708 38.46 -17.46 23.42
CA GLY A 708 37.96 -16.47 22.46
C GLY A 708 37.93 -16.91 21.00
N ARG A 709 38.20 -18.18 20.65
CA ARG A 709 38.18 -18.68 19.26
C ARG A 709 36.80 -19.18 18.84
N PHE A 710 36.40 -18.83 17.62
CA PHE A 710 35.14 -19.28 17.01
C PHE A 710 35.22 -20.75 16.56
N LEU A 711 34.43 -21.63 17.18
CA LEU A 711 34.39 -23.07 16.90
C LEU A 711 33.38 -23.45 15.82
N SER A 712 32.15 -22.94 15.94
CA SER A 712 31.03 -23.33 15.09
C SER A 712 29.97 -22.22 14.99
N THR A 713 29.08 -22.33 14.01
CA THR A 713 27.95 -21.42 13.82
C THR A 713 26.76 -21.85 14.67
N LYS A 714 26.20 -20.93 15.50
CA LYS A 714 24.91 -21.14 16.18
C LYS A 714 23.73 -20.80 15.27
N SER A 715 22.56 -21.37 15.57
CA SER A 715 21.30 -20.89 15.03
C SER A 715 21.00 -19.48 15.55
N PRO A 716 20.64 -18.52 14.67
CA PRO A 716 20.36 -17.15 15.09
C PRO A 716 19.11 -17.08 16.00
N PRO A 717 18.96 -16.00 16.79
CA PRO A 717 17.77 -15.78 17.59
C PRO A 717 16.48 -15.78 16.75
N VAL A 718 15.40 -16.33 17.30
CA VAL A 718 14.09 -16.46 16.62
C VAL A 718 13.37 -15.11 16.49
N ASN A 719 13.71 -14.13 17.33
CA ASN A 719 13.08 -12.82 17.33
C ASN A 719 13.64 -11.92 16.21
N TYR A 720 12.82 -10.97 15.75
CA TYR A 720 13.17 -9.98 14.74
C TYR A 720 14.46 -9.21 15.10
N GLN A 721 15.39 -9.13 14.14
CA GLN A 721 16.68 -8.45 14.30
C GLN A 721 16.73 -7.15 13.49
N SER A 722 17.11 -6.04 14.14
CA SER A 722 17.43 -4.78 13.47
C SER A 722 18.89 -4.79 13.00
N PRO A 723 19.22 -4.24 11.81
CA PRO A 723 20.58 -4.23 11.33
C PRO A 723 21.46 -3.38 12.26
N PRO A 724 22.65 -3.86 12.65
CA PRO A 724 23.52 -3.12 13.53
C PRO A 724 24.04 -1.88 12.79
N MET A 725 23.95 -0.73 13.46
CA MET A 725 24.36 0.57 12.93
C MET A 725 25.65 1.03 13.60
N CYS A 726 26.44 1.84 12.89
CA CYS A 726 27.64 2.47 13.42
C CYS A 726 27.36 3.18 14.76
N PRO A 727 28.11 2.89 15.84
CA PRO A 727 27.89 3.53 17.14
C PRO A 727 28.00 5.06 17.12
N THR A 728 28.81 5.62 16.22
CA THR A 728 29.06 7.07 16.16
C THR A 728 28.05 7.81 15.27
N CYS A 729 27.79 7.32 14.06
CA CYS A 729 26.97 8.06 13.08
C CYS A 729 25.66 7.37 12.70
N ARG A 730 25.37 6.19 13.26
CA ARG A 730 24.22 5.34 12.92
C ARG A 730 24.14 4.92 11.45
N GLY A 731 25.22 5.05 10.67
CA GLY A 731 25.32 4.50 9.30
C GLY A 731 25.40 2.97 9.28
N PRO A 732 25.16 2.30 8.14
CA PRO A 732 25.16 0.83 8.05
C PRO A 732 26.55 0.21 8.26
N ILE A 733 26.60 -0.94 8.94
CA ILE A 733 27.82 -1.73 9.11
C ILE A 733 27.97 -2.69 7.91
N ASN A 734 28.91 -2.36 7.02
CA ASN A 734 29.18 -3.09 5.77
C ASN A 734 30.38 -4.05 5.84
N SER A 735 30.95 -4.28 7.03
CA SER A 735 32.11 -5.16 7.19
C SER A 735 31.74 -6.63 6.91
N LEU A 736 32.66 -7.35 6.27
CA LEU A 736 32.44 -8.74 5.85
C LEU A 736 32.36 -9.70 7.05
N ARG A 737 33.06 -9.38 8.15
CA ARG A 737 33.03 -10.13 9.42
C ARG A 737 31.64 -10.18 10.06
N TYR A 738 30.89 -9.07 10.01
CA TYR A 738 29.53 -8.97 10.55
C TYR A 738 28.44 -9.34 9.54
N GLY A 739 28.82 -9.80 8.35
CA GLY A 739 27.89 -10.08 7.26
C GLY A 739 26.78 -11.06 7.61
N ARG A 740 26.98 -12.01 8.54
CA ARG A 740 25.94 -12.94 8.98
C ARG A 740 24.83 -12.26 9.79
N VAL A 741 25.21 -11.33 10.68
CA VAL A 741 24.28 -10.54 11.50
C VAL A 741 23.51 -9.56 10.62
N THR A 742 24.21 -8.81 9.77
CA THR A 742 23.58 -7.85 8.84
C THR A 742 22.66 -8.54 7.84
N LYS A 743 23.07 -9.70 7.29
CA LYS A 743 22.21 -10.49 6.38
C LYS A 743 20.96 -10.98 7.11
N ARG A 744 21.07 -11.52 8.35
CA ARG A 744 19.89 -11.96 9.11
C ARG A 744 18.89 -10.81 9.34
N ALA A 745 19.36 -9.65 9.79
CA ALA A 745 18.50 -8.49 10.00
C ALA A 745 17.88 -7.97 8.68
N THR A 746 18.62 -8.02 7.58
CA THR A 746 18.10 -7.66 6.25
C THR A 746 17.01 -8.64 5.80
N LEU A 747 17.17 -9.93 6.08
CA LEU A 747 16.15 -10.94 5.80
C LEU A 747 14.87 -10.69 6.61
N ASP A 748 14.99 -10.36 7.90
CA ASP A 748 13.83 -10.07 8.76
C ASP A 748 13.06 -8.81 8.29
N ILE A 749 13.77 -7.75 7.88
CA ILE A 749 13.15 -6.55 7.28
C ILE A 749 12.38 -6.91 6.00
N LEU A 750 12.96 -7.75 5.14
CA LEU A 750 12.33 -8.14 3.89
C LEU A 750 11.12 -9.05 4.12
N GLU A 751 11.16 -9.94 5.11
CA GLU A 751 9.98 -10.71 5.55
C GLU A 751 8.86 -9.79 6.04
N GLN A 752 9.19 -8.77 6.83
CA GLN A 752 8.20 -7.79 7.30
C GLN A 752 7.61 -6.96 6.13
N ASN A 753 8.41 -6.65 5.12
CA ASN A 753 7.94 -5.97 3.92
C ASN A 753 6.99 -6.87 3.10
N VAL A 754 7.35 -8.13 2.87
CA VAL A 754 6.47 -9.10 2.18
C VAL A 754 5.17 -9.28 2.96
N ALA A 755 5.24 -9.43 4.29
CA ALA A 755 4.08 -9.50 5.17
C ALA A 755 3.18 -8.26 5.06
N SER A 756 3.78 -7.06 5.08
CA SER A 756 3.05 -5.79 4.94
C SER A 756 2.36 -5.66 3.58
N THR A 757 3.03 -6.06 2.49
CA THR A 757 2.43 -6.08 1.14
C THR A 757 1.29 -7.09 1.08
N MET A 758 1.51 -8.32 1.55
CA MET A 758 0.48 -9.36 1.57
C MET A 758 -0.74 -8.95 2.40
N SER A 759 -0.56 -8.29 3.54
CA SER A 759 -1.66 -7.74 4.34
C SER A 759 -2.43 -6.67 3.58
N GLY A 760 -1.74 -5.69 2.97
CA GLY A 760 -2.38 -4.63 2.19
C GLY A 760 -3.17 -5.16 0.99
N ASP A 761 -2.63 -6.15 0.28
CA ASP A 761 -3.32 -6.80 -0.84
C ASP A 761 -4.56 -7.59 -0.38
N LEU A 762 -4.50 -8.21 0.80
CA LEU A 762 -5.63 -8.93 1.39
C LEU A 762 -6.73 -7.97 1.84
N ASP A 763 -6.35 -6.87 2.49
CA ASP A 763 -7.25 -5.81 2.92
C ASP A 763 -7.95 -5.14 1.72
N ALA A 764 -7.24 -4.96 0.60
CA ALA A 764 -7.82 -4.45 -0.65
C ALA A 764 -8.86 -5.40 -1.29
N CYS A 765 -8.75 -6.72 -1.03
CA CYS A 765 -9.70 -7.71 -1.57
C CYS A 765 -11.00 -7.80 -0.75
N SER A 766 -10.97 -7.48 0.55
CA SER A 766 -12.12 -7.60 1.46
C SER A 766 -13.34 -6.75 1.05
N PRO A 767 -13.20 -5.44 0.71
CA PRO A 767 -14.33 -4.62 0.23
C PRO A 767 -14.96 -5.16 -1.07
N ALA A 768 -14.14 -5.73 -1.96
CA ALA A 768 -14.64 -6.31 -3.20
C ALA A 768 -15.53 -7.53 -2.94
N VAL A 769 -15.13 -8.40 -2.01
CA VAL A 769 -15.91 -9.59 -1.62
C VAL A 769 -17.23 -9.19 -0.97
N SER A 770 -17.23 -8.18 -0.08
CA SER A 770 -18.46 -7.63 0.51
C SER A 770 -19.41 -7.07 -0.55
N LYS A 771 -18.88 -6.35 -1.54
CA LYS A 771 -19.66 -5.84 -2.67
C LYS A 771 -20.25 -6.96 -3.54
N PHE A 772 -19.52 -8.06 -3.75
CA PHE A 772 -20.07 -9.20 -4.48
C PHE A 772 -21.20 -9.87 -3.71
N SER A 773 -21.05 -10.02 -2.38
CA SER A 773 -22.08 -10.57 -1.51
C SER A 773 -23.38 -9.75 -1.55
N SER A 774 -23.31 -8.42 -1.57
CA SER A 774 -24.52 -7.58 -1.67
C SER A 774 -25.16 -7.61 -3.06
N SER A 775 -24.37 -7.85 -4.12
CA SER A 775 -24.86 -8.00 -5.49
C SER A 775 -25.33 -9.42 -5.86
N LEU A 776 -25.23 -10.38 -4.93
CA LEU A 776 -25.51 -11.80 -5.19
C LEU A 776 -26.89 -12.05 -5.83
N PRO A 777 -28.01 -11.46 -5.35
CA PRO A 777 -29.33 -11.73 -5.95
C PRO A 777 -29.42 -11.31 -7.42
N ALA A 778 -28.75 -10.21 -7.79
CA ALA A 778 -28.73 -9.73 -9.17
C ALA A 778 -27.87 -10.63 -10.08
N LEU A 779 -26.78 -11.20 -9.54
CA LEU A 779 -25.95 -12.16 -10.26
C LEU A 779 -26.69 -13.50 -10.46
N GLU A 780 -27.43 -13.96 -9.45
CA GLU A 780 -28.28 -15.15 -9.55
C GLU A 780 -29.38 -14.98 -10.60
N ASP A 781 -30.08 -13.85 -10.63
CA ASP A 781 -31.12 -13.59 -11.65
C ASP A 781 -30.54 -13.59 -13.07
N ARG A 782 -29.35 -13.00 -13.27
CA ARG A 782 -28.64 -13.06 -14.55
C ARG A 782 -28.23 -14.48 -14.92
N ALA A 783 -27.78 -15.28 -13.95
CA ALA A 783 -27.40 -16.67 -14.18
C ALA A 783 -28.61 -17.54 -14.54
N ARG A 784 -29.76 -17.34 -13.89
CA ARG A 784 -31.02 -18.04 -14.23
C ARG A 784 -31.43 -17.81 -15.70
N LYS A 785 -31.10 -16.64 -16.27
CA LYS A 785 -31.46 -16.21 -17.64
C LYS A 785 -30.43 -16.56 -18.73
N LEU A 786 -29.41 -17.37 -18.44
CA LEU A 786 -28.40 -17.73 -19.43
C LEU A 786 -28.99 -18.47 -20.64
N PRO A 787 -28.54 -18.19 -21.87
CA PRO A 787 -29.00 -18.90 -23.07
C PRO A 787 -28.48 -20.35 -23.07
N ILE A 788 -29.26 -21.27 -23.64
CA ILE A 788 -28.84 -22.66 -23.89
C ILE A 788 -28.18 -22.68 -25.26
N GLY A 789 -26.86 -22.92 -25.30
CA GLY A 789 -26.09 -22.95 -26.55
C GLY A 789 -26.27 -24.25 -27.32
N THR A 790 -26.12 -24.22 -28.65
CA THR A 790 -26.06 -25.43 -29.48
C THR A 790 -24.62 -25.98 -29.51
N LYS A 791 -24.46 -27.30 -29.41
CA LYS A 791 -23.14 -27.94 -29.51
C LYS A 791 -22.59 -27.78 -30.93
N SER A 792 -21.33 -27.33 -31.05
CA SER A 792 -20.56 -27.44 -32.28
C SER A 792 -20.00 -28.85 -32.42
N GLU A 793 -19.96 -29.39 -33.64
CA GLU A 793 -19.50 -30.76 -33.96
C GLU A 793 -18.03 -31.07 -33.59
N ASP A 794 -17.24 -30.07 -33.15
CA ASP A 794 -15.78 -30.18 -32.92
C ASP A 794 -15.32 -30.28 -31.44
N SER A 795 -16.21 -30.51 -30.46
CA SER A 795 -15.81 -30.55 -29.03
C SER A 795 -15.85 -31.96 -28.42
N ASP A 796 -14.85 -32.78 -28.74
CA ASP A 796 -14.57 -33.98 -27.96
C ASP A 796 -13.93 -33.59 -26.63
N ALA A 797 -14.67 -33.74 -25.53
CA ALA A 797 -14.14 -33.60 -24.19
C ALA A 797 -13.19 -34.77 -23.91
N GLU A 798 -11.89 -34.50 -23.80
CA GLU A 798 -10.92 -35.49 -23.34
C GLU A 798 -11.25 -35.89 -21.89
N ASP A 799 -11.48 -37.18 -21.65
CA ASP A 799 -11.77 -37.80 -20.33
C ASP A 799 -10.54 -37.86 -19.40
N THR A 800 -9.59 -36.93 -19.58
CA THR A 800 -8.36 -36.84 -18.81
C THR A 800 -8.54 -35.85 -17.65
N PRO A 801 -8.31 -36.24 -16.39
CA PRO A 801 -8.42 -35.31 -15.27
C PRO A 801 -7.49 -34.10 -15.49
N PRO A 802 -7.95 -32.87 -15.23
CA PRO A 802 -7.17 -31.71 -15.59
C PRO A 802 -5.81 -31.63 -14.86
N PRO A 803 -4.77 -31.11 -15.51
CA PRO A 803 -3.38 -31.12 -15.00
C PRO A 803 -3.20 -30.51 -13.60
N TRP A 804 -4.08 -29.58 -13.20
CA TRP A 804 -3.95 -28.78 -11.98
C TRP A 804 -4.34 -29.51 -10.69
N ILE A 805 -4.86 -30.74 -10.75
CA ILE A 805 -5.19 -31.51 -9.53
C ILE A 805 -3.92 -31.94 -8.76
N GLN A 806 -2.77 -31.99 -9.43
CA GLN A 806 -1.50 -32.46 -8.84
C GLN A 806 -0.63 -31.33 -8.26
N ASP A 807 -1.05 -30.06 -8.33
CA ASP A 807 -0.22 -28.93 -7.93
C ASP A 807 -0.32 -28.61 -6.43
N HIS A 808 0.81 -28.24 -5.80
CA HIS A 808 0.91 -27.97 -4.36
C HIS A 808 0.25 -26.64 -3.92
N GLY A 809 -0.29 -25.85 -4.86
CA GLY A 809 -0.97 -24.58 -4.62
C GLY A 809 -2.51 -24.69 -4.53
N PRO A 810 -3.21 -23.56 -4.26
CA PRO A 810 -4.66 -23.48 -4.39
C PRO A 810 -5.10 -23.68 -5.86
N LEU A 811 -6.38 -23.96 -6.08
CA LEU A 811 -6.91 -24.10 -7.44
C LEU A 811 -6.54 -22.87 -8.33
N PRO A 812 -5.87 -23.07 -9.47
CA PRO A 812 -5.48 -21.96 -10.34
C PRO A 812 -6.69 -21.20 -10.87
N ALA A 813 -6.60 -19.86 -10.94
CA ALA A 813 -7.66 -19.03 -11.54
C ALA A 813 -7.95 -19.37 -13.02
N ALA A 814 -7.02 -20.06 -13.69
CA ALA A 814 -7.21 -20.58 -15.04
C ALA A 814 -8.30 -21.66 -15.11
N ALA A 815 -8.55 -22.41 -14.03
CA ALA A 815 -9.58 -23.44 -14.00
C ALA A 815 -11.01 -22.88 -14.07
N LEU A 816 -11.20 -21.57 -13.85
CA LEU A 816 -12.50 -20.88 -13.89
C LEU A 816 -12.64 -19.95 -15.09
N ASN A 817 -11.67 -19.93 -15.99
CA ASN A 817 -11.67 -19.02 -17.14
C ASN A 817 -12.54 -19.56 -18.29
N LEU A 818 -12.78 -18.71 -19.29
CA LEU A 818 -13.59 -19.06 -20.47
C LEU A 818 -13.12 -20.33 -21.19
N ASN A 819 -11.81 -20.59 -21.22
CA ASN A 819 -11.25 -21.77 -21.89
C ASN A 819 -11.56 -23.04 -21.10
N ALA A 820 -11.33 -23.03 -19.79
CA ALA A 820 -11.63 -24.16 -18.92
C ALA A 820 -13.13 -24.49 -18.88
N MET A 821 -14.01 -23.48 -18.93
CA MET A 821 -15.46 -23.73 -19.03
C MET A 821 -15.84 -24.57 -20.25
N GLN A 822 -15.11 -24.44 -21.37
CA GLN A 822 -15.33 -25.23 -22.58
C GLN A 822 -14.61 -26.58 -22.52
N THR A 823 -13.29 -26.56 -22.31
CA THR A 823 -12.46 -27.76 -22.46
C THR A 823 -12.57 -28.73 -21.28
N VAL A 824 -12.86 -28.23 -20.08
CA VAL A 824 -12.88 -29.04 -18.84
C VAL A 824 -14.30 -29.29 -18.37
N HIS A 825 -15.14 -28.27 -18.42
CA HIS A 825 -16.53 -28.36 -17.94
C HIS A 825 -17.54 -28.63 -19.06
N GLY A 826 -17.10 -28.68 -20.33
CA GLY A 826 -17.92 -29.11 -21.47
C GLY A 826 -19.05 -28.15 -21.85
N LEU A 827 -19.02 -26.90 -21.39
CA LEU A 827 -20.08 -25.93 -21.71
C LEU A 827 -19.89 -25.34 -23.11
N PRO A 828 -20.97 -25.14 -23.89
CA PRO A 828 -20.89 -24.48 -25.19
C PRO A 828 -20.31 -23.06 -25.11
N LEU A 829 -19.60 -22.65 -26.17
CA LEU A 829 -18.89 -21.37 -26.24
C LEU A 829 -19.77 -20.15 -25.93
N GLU A 830 -21.01 -20.14 -26.41
CA GLU A 830 -21.96 -19.05 -26.16
C GLU A 830 -22.37 -18.95 -24.69
N GLU A 831 -22.69 -20.09 -24.07
CA GLU A 831 -23.04 -20.17 -22.65
C GLU A 831 -21.84 -19.85 -21.76
N ALA A 832 -20.65 -20.33 -22.11
CA ALA A 832 -19.40 -20.04 -21.41
C ALA A 832 -19.02 -18.55 -21.48
N ARG A 833 -19.23 -17.87 -22.62
CA ARG A 833 -19.02 -16.42 -22.77
C ARG A 833 -19.98 -15.61 -21.90
N ALA A 834 -21.27 -15.96 -21.93
CA ALA A 834 -22.29 -15.30 -21.12
C ALA A 834 -22.05 -15.49 -19.62
N TRP A 835 -21.66 -16.70 -19.20
CA TRP A 835 -21.22 -16.97 -17.83
C TRP A 835 -20.03 -16.11 -17.43
N ASN A 836 -18.98 -16.06 -18.24
CA ASN A 836 -17.78 -15.30 -17.93
C ASN A 836 -18.08 -13.80 -17.74
N GLN A 837 -19.03 -13.23 -18.48
CA GLN A 837 -19.49 -11.84 -18.27
C GLN A 837 -20.17 -11.59 -16.91
N ILE A 838 -20.75 -12.63 -16.30
CA ILE A 838 -21.37 -12.54 -14.97
C ILE A 838 -20.28 -12.58 -13.89
N VAL A 839 -19.31 -13.51 -14.01
CA VAL A 839 -18.34 -13.79 -12.96
C VAL A 839 -16.95 -13.14 -13.15
N ASN A 840 -16.68 -12.42 -14.26
CA ASN A 840 -15.34 -11.88 -14.56
C ASN A 840 -14.74 -11.03 -13.42
N ASN A 841 -15.55 -10.18 -12.78
CA ASN A 841 -15.09 -9.36 -11.65
C ASN A 841 -14.72 -10.20 -10.42
N ILE A 842 -15.48 -11.28 -10.20
CA ILE A 842 -15.24 -12.24 -9.11
C ILE A 842 -13.97 -13.04 -9.41
N ILE A 843 -13.79 -13.52 -10.64
CA ILE A 843 -12.59 -14.25 -11.10
C ILE A 843 -11.35 -13.34 -11.03
N GLY A 844 -11.47 -12.06 -11.39
CA GLY A 844 -10.38 -11.09 -11.27
C GLY A 844 -9.90 -10.92 -9.83
N THR A 845 -10.84 -10.90 -8.87
CA THR A 845 -10.50 -10.86 -7.44
C THR A 845 -9.96 -12.19 -6.95
N TYR A 846 -10.52 -13.32 -7.38
CA TYR A 846 -10.00 -14.65 -7.11
C TYR A 846 -8.55 -14.81 -7.56
N ARG A 847 -8.19 -14.31 -8.74
CA ARG A 847 -6.82 -14.34 -9.27
C ARG A 847 -5.85 -13.60 -8.35
N ARG A 848 -6.24 -12.44 -7.82
CA ARG A 848 -5.41 -11.71 -6.84
C ARG A 848 -5.21 -12.52 -5.56
N VAL A 849 -6.28 -13.13 -5.03
CA VAL A 849 -6.20 -13.98 -3.82
C VAL A 849 -5.33 -15.22 -4.04
N VAL A 850 -5.46 -15.89 -5.20
CA VAL A 850 -4.62 -17.03 -5.57
C VAL A 850 -3.15 -16.62 -5.71
N ASN A 851 -2.88 -15.43 -6.27
CA ASN A 851 -1.52 -14.91 -6.32
C ASN A 851 -0.96 -14.71 -4.90
N ILE A 852 -1.71 -14.10 -3.97
CA ILE A 852 -1.28 -13.93 -2.57
C ILE A 852 -1.01 -15.30 -1.91
N ALA A 853 -1.91 -16.27 -2.09
CA ALA A 853 -1.75 -17.61 -1.53
C ALA A 853 -0.56 -18.40 -2.12
N THR A 854 -0.14 -18.07 -3.35
CA THR A 854 1.02 -18.65 -4.03
C THR A 854 2.28 -17.81 -3.92
N THR A 855 2.20 -16.60 -3.36
CA THR A 855 3.34 -15.72 -3.12
C THR A 855 4.29 -16.41 -2.16
N ARG A 856 5.36 -16.97 -2.73
CA ARG A 856 6.53 -17.40 -1.99
C ARG A 856 7.47 -16.22 -1.89
N GLY A 857 7.84 -15.84 -0.66
CA GLY A 857 8.86 -14.82 -0.44
C GLY A 857 10.14 -15.17 -1.20
N ALA A 858 10.82 -14.15 -1.75
CA ALA A 858 12.09 -14.35 -2.48
C ALA A 858 13.13 -15.11 -1.62
N HIS A 859 13.02 -14.99 -0.29
CA HIS A 859 13.87 -15.67 0.69
C HIS A 859 13.57 -17.15 0.84
N VAL A 860 12.30 -17.56 0.79
CA VAL A 860 11.93 -18.99 0.79
C VAL A 860 12.51 -19.67 -0.44
N LYS A 861 12.40 -19.02 -1.62
CA LYS A 861 13.00 -19.53 -2.86
C LYS A 861 14.52 -19.63 -2.78
N ALA A 862 15.18 -18.61 -2.21
CA ALA A 862 16.64 -18.62 -2.03
C ALA A 862 17.09 -19.69 -1.01
N TYR A 863 16.32 -19.88 0.07
CA TYR A 863 16.57 -20.91 1.07
C TYR A 863 16.38 -22.31 0.50
N GLU A 864 15.25 -22.59 -0.16
CA GLU A 864 14.98 -23.87 -0.83
C GLU A 864 16.03 -24.19 -1.91
N SER A 865 16.45 -23.18 -2.68
CA SER A 865 17.51 -23.33 -3.67
C SER A 865 18.87 -23.64 -3.03
N ALA A 866 19.20 -22.99 -1.91
CA ALA A 866 20.42 -23.26 -1.15
C ALA A 866 20.39 -24.66 -0.53
N LEU A 867 19.26 -25.03 0.09
CA LEU A 867 18.99 -26.36 0.66
C LEU A 867 19.16 -27.44 -0.40
N THR A 868 18.51 -27.30 -1.55
CA THR A 868 18.58 -28.27 -2.65
C THR A 868 20.01 -28.42 -3.18
N THR A 869 20.72 -27.29 -3.33
CA THR A 869 22.10 -27.30 -3.86
C THR A 869 23.06 -27.94 -2.88
N LEU A 870 23.00 -27.55 -1.59
CA LEU A 870 23.86 -28.10 -0.54
C LEU A 870 23.55 -29.57 -0.30
N TYR A 871 22.27 -29.96 -0.26
CA TYR A 871 21.86 -31.36 -0.15
C TYR A 871 22.44 -32.21 -1.27
N ARG A 872 22.36 -31.75 -2.53
CA ARG A 872 22.98 -32.44 -3.66
C ARG A 872 24.49 -32.59 -3.49
N LEU A 873 25.17 -31.56 -2.98
CA LEU A 873 26.63 -31.60 -2.76
C LEU A 873 27.01 -32.53 -1.60
N GLU A 874 26.29 -32.51 -0.47
CA GLU A 874 26.52 -33.44 0.64
C GLU A 874 26.27 -34.89 0.24
N MET A 875 25.21 -35.15 -0.53
CA MET A 875 24.93 -36.48 -1.06
C MET A 875 26.07 -36.99 -1.96
N GLN A 876 26.71 -36.10 -2.72
CA GLN A 876 27.90 -36.42 -3.51
C GLN A 876 29.15 -36.64 -2.64
N GLU A 877 29.34 -35.86 -1.58
CA GLU A 877 30.45 -36.04 -0.63
C GLU A 877 30.32 -37.36 0.15
N ILE A 878 29.12 -37.71 0.62
CA ILE A 878 28.84 -38.97 1.34
C ILE A 878 29.06 -40.17 0.41
N ALA A 879 28.68 -40.08 -0.87
CA ALA A 879 28.92 -41.14 -1.84
C ALA A 879 30.41 -41.34 -2.16
N ASN A 880 31.22 -40.28 -2.08
CA ASN A 880 32.64 -40.31 -2.40
C ASN A 880 33.54 -40.69 -1.21
N ASP A 881 33.03 -40.64 0.03
CA ASP A 881 33.77 -40.98 1.25
C ASP A 881 33.32 -42.35 1.83
N PRO A 882 34.15 -43.41 1.72
CA PRO A 882 33.83 -44.75 2.23
C PRO A 882 33.55 -44.81 3.74
N ALA A 883 34.06 -43.84 4.51
CA ALA A 883 33.88 -43.80 5.97
C ALA A 883 32.54 -43.15 6.39
N ARG A 884 31.90 -42.39 5.50
CA ARG A 884 30.61 -41.70 5.74
C ARG A 884 29.42 -42.41 5.10
N ALA A 885 29.66 -43.46 4.32
CA ALA A 885 28.61 -44.24 3.66
C ALA A 885 27.71 -44.93 4.69
N THR A 886 26.43 -44.57 4.69
CA THR A 886 25.37 -45.17 5.52
C THR A 886 24.25 -45.72 4.63
N ASP A 887 23.47 -46.69 5.15
CA ASP A 887 22.34 -47.29 4.43
C ASP A 887 21.19 -46.29 4.14
N ALA A 888 21.16 -45.16 4.86
CA ALA A 888 20.25 -44.04 4.64
C ALA A 888 21.03 -42.71 4.69
N PRO A 889 21.62 -42.26 3.56
CA PRO A 889 22.43 -41.04 3.51
C PRO A 889 21.57 -39.76 3.56
N GLU A 890 20.27 -39.85 3.24
CA GLU A 890 19.38 -38.71 3.07
C GLU A 890 19.11 -37.93 4.38
N PRO A 891 18.80 -38.57 5.53
CA PRO A 891 18.59 -37.84 6.79
C PRO A 891 19.90 -37.25 7.32
N LEU A 892 21.02 -37.94 7.12
CA LEU A 892 22.35 -37.46 7.53
C LEU A 892 22.76 -36.23 6.71
N ALA A 893 22.54 -36.27 5.40
CA ALA A 893 22.76 -35.13 4.52
C ALA A 893 21.87 -33.94 4.91
N LEU A 894 20.58 -34.14 5.18
CA LEU A 894 19.69 -33.06 5.64
C LEU A 894 20.17 -32.41 6.94
N VAL A 895 20.57 -33.20 7.94
CA VAL A 895 21.10 -32.68 9.21
C VAL A 895 22.39 -31.87 8.99
N ILE A 896 23.31 -32.37 8.16
CA ILE A 896 24.55 -31.65 7.84
C ILE A 896 24.26 -30.36 7.08
N VAL A 897 23.33 -30.38 6.13
CA VAL A 897 22.92 -29.20 5.37
C VAL A 897 22.26 -28.16 6.27
N ASP A 898 21.36 -28.57 7.17
CA ASP A 898 20.73 -27.67 8.14
C ASP A 898 21.77 -27.00 9.04
N HIS A 899 22.78 -27.75 9.49
CA HIS A 899 23.93 -27.21 10.21
C HIS A 899 24.78 -26.26 9.34
N LYS A 900 24.99 -26.56 8.06
CA LYS A 900 25.74 -25.70 7.12
C LYS A 900 24.99 -24.42 6.74
N ILE A 901 23.66 -24.47 6.65
CA ILE A 901 22.80 -23.31 6.41
C ILE A 901 22.74 -22.43 7.66
N GLY A 902 22.66 -23.05 8.84
CA GLY A 902 22.78 -22.37 10.14
C GLY A 902 21.73 -21.28 10.36
N GLN A 903 20.58 -21.35 9.67
CA GLN A 903 19.42 -20.47 9.81
C GLN A 903 18.15 -21.31 9.70
N PRO A 904 17.11 -21.05 10.50
CA PRO A 904 15.82 -21.72 10.32
C PRO A 904 15.20 -21.32 8.98
N PRO A 905 14.34 -22.17 8.39
CA PRO A 905 13.65 -21.82 7.15
C PRO A 905 12.86 -20.52 7.34
N PRO A 906 13.01 -19.54 6.41
CA PRO A 906 12.28 -18.29 6.49
C PRO A 906 10.78 -18.57 6.47
N LYS A 907 10.06 -18.03 7.45
CA LYS A 907 8.61 -18.11 7.48
C LYS A 907 8.11 -16.85 6.79
N ALA A 908 8.01 -16.88 5.46
CA ALA A 908 7.09 -15.97 4.77
C ALA A 908 5.76 -16.07 5.52
N ASP A 909 5.15 -14.96 5.94
CA ASP A 909 4.10 -14.99 6.96
C ASP A 909 2.91 -15.85 6.51
N VAL A 910 2.98 -17.13 6.89
CA VAL A 910 2.10 -18.24 6.49
C VAL A 910 0.67 -17.91 6.89
N ARG A 911 0.51 -17.04 7.88
CA ARG A 911 -0.78 -16.49 8.27
C ARG A 911 -1.52 -15.86 7.09
N PHE A 912 -0.87 -14.98 6.31
CA PHE A 912 -1.52 -14.32 5.18
C PHE A 912 -1.80 -15.29 4.04
N GLN A 913 -0.96 -16.30 3.84
CA GLN A 913 -1.26 -17.37 2.87
C GLN A 913 -2.52 -18.14 3.29
N ILE A 914 -2.64 -18.53 4.57
CA ILE A 914 -3.83 -19.20 5.10
C ILE A 914 -5.07 -18.31 5.04
N GLU A 915 -4.94 -17.02 5.36
CA GLU A 915 -6.04 -16.05 5.23
C GLU A 915 -6.46 -15.87 3.77
N ALA A 916 -5.52 -15.89 2.83
CA ALA A 916 -5.81 -15.91 1.40
C ALA A 916 -6.54 -17.21 0.98
N TYR A 917 -6.15 -18.38 1.51
CA TYR A 917 -6.93 -19.62 1.33
C TYR A 917 -8.38 -19.44 1.82
N PHE A 918 -8.57 -18.84 3.00
CA PHE A 918 -9.91 -18.61 3.55
C PHE A 918 -10.76 -17.72 2.65
N LEU A 919 -10.20 -16.61 2.18
CA LEU A 919 -10.88 -15.71 1.24
C LEU A 919 -11.15 -16.39 -0.11
N SER A 920 -10.26 -17.28 -0.56
CA SER A 920 -10.44 -18.09 -1.77
C SER A 920 -11.68 -18.98 -1.68
N PHE A 921 -12.00 -19.48 -0.49
CA PHE A 921 -13.17 -20.32 -0.27
C PHE A 921 -14.46 -19.51 -0.29
N GLU A 922 -14.45 -18.32 0.30
CA GLU A 922 -15.59 -17.40 0.26
C GLU A 922 -15.93 -17.01 -1.18
N ILE A 923 -14.92 -16.66 -1.98
CA ILE A 923 -15.10 -16.32 -3.40
C ILE A 923 -15.66 -17.52 -4.19
N ARG A 924 -15.11 -18.72 -4.00
CA ARG A 924 -15.63 -19.92 -4.68
C ARG A 924 -17.03 -20.30 -4.25
N SER A 925 -17.36 -20.09 -2.97
CA SER A 925 -18.73 -20.29 -2.45
C SER A 925 -19.72 -19.33 -3.12
N LEU A 926 -19.34 -18.07 -3.38
CA LEU A 926 -20.16 -17.13 -4.15
C LEU A 926 -20.38 -17.62 -5.59
N ILE A 927 -19.32 -18.07 -6.26
CA ILE A 927 -19.41 -18.63 -7.63
C ILE A 927 -20.33 -19.86 -7.65
N ALA A 928 -20.20 -20.74 -6.65
CA ALA A 928 -21.03 -21.94 -6.52
C ALA A 928 -22.51 -21.57 -6.31
N GLN A 929 -22.83 -20.56 -5.49
CA GLN A 929 -24.22 -20.09 -5.29
C GLN A 929 -24.85 -19.58 -6.60
N VAL A 930 -24.11 -18.77 -7.36
CA VAL A 930 -24.58 -18.28 -8.67
C VAL A 930 -24.79 -19.45 -9.66
N ALA A 931 -23.89 -20.45 -9.66
CA ALA A 931 -24.02 -21.65 -10.49
C ALA A 931 -25.20 -22.55 -10.06
N ARG A 932 -25.48 -22.65 -8.75
CA ARG A 932 -26.66 -23.38 -8.23
C ARG A 932 -27.97 -22.75 -8.70
N ALA A 933 -28.06 -21.41 -8.71
CA ALA A 933 -29.23 -20.71 -9.24
C ALA A 933 -29.52 -21.07 -10.71
N ARG A 934 -28.47 -21.31 -11.52
CA ARG A 934 -28.59 -21.80 -12.89
C ARG A 934 -29.16 -23.23 -12.95
N VAL A 935 -28.65 -24.16 -12.14
CA VAL A 935 -29.19 -25.54 -12.06
C VAL A 935 -30.66 -25.54 -11.66
N GLU A 936 -31.04 -24.73 -10.66
CA GLU A 936 -32.44 -24.60 -10.24
C GLU A 936 -33.38 -24.03 -11.31
N ALA A 937 -32.87 -23.20 -12.23
CA ALA A 937 -33.66 -22.67 -13.33
C ALA A 937 -33.90 -23.76 -14.39
N LEU A 938 -32.87 -24.51 -14.74
CA LEU A 938 -32.94 -25.61 -15.70
C LEU A 938 -33.87 -26.74 -15.20
N SER A 939 -33.81 -27.08 -13.90
CA SER A 939 -34.66 -28.14 -13.33
C SER A 939 -36.16 -27.82 -13.31
N LYS A 940 -36.54 -26.54 -13.41
CA LYS A 940 -37.95 -26.08 -13.47
C LYS A 940 -38.49 -25.99 -14.90
N THR A 941 -37.64 -26.09 -15.93
CA THR A 941 -38.01 -25.87 -17.33
C THR A 941 -37.73 -27.13 -18.17
N SER A 942 -38.80 -27.85 -18.53
CA SER A 942 -38.84 -28.84 -19.63
C SER A 942 -38.35 -30.28 -19.40
N THR A 943 -38.96 -31.21 -20.13
CA THR A 943 -38.64 -32.65 -20.28
C THR A 943 -37.70 -32.92 -21.46
N GLU A 944 -37.11 -31.87 -22.06
CA GLU A 944 -36.23 -31.94 -23.23
C GLU A 944 -34.84 -32.49 -22.88
N ALA A 945 -34.34 -33.42 -23.70
CA ALA A 945 -33.05 -34.09 -23.51
C ALA A 945 -31.84 -33.13 -23.48
N SER A 946 -31.90 -32.03 -24.25
CA SER A 946 -30.88 -30.98 -24.25
C SER A 946 -30.76 -30.27 -22.90
N VAL A 947 -31.89 -29.94 -22.26
CA VAL A 947 -31.90 -29.25 -20.96
C VAL A 947 -31.31 -30.13 -19.87
N ILE A 948 -31.63 -31.43 -19.89
CA ILE A 948 -31.10 -32.43 -18.95
C ILE A 948 -29.58 -32.56 -19.09
N GLU A 949 -29.05 -32.50 -20.31
CA GLU A 949 -27.60 -32.54 -20.54
C GLU A 949 -26.90 -31.30 -19.97
N HIS A 950 -27.43 -30.10 -20.22
CA HIS A 950 -26.87 -28.86 -19.66
C HIS A 950 -26.98 -28.81 -18.13
N GLU A 951 -28.08 -29.31 -17.56
CA GLU A 951 -28.25 -29.44 -16.11
C GLU A 951 -27.17 -30.36 -15.51
N ALA A 952 -26.86 -31.48 -16.16
CA ALA A 952 -25.80 -32.39 -15.74
C ALA A 952 -24.42 -31.73 -15.78
N LEU A 953 -24.12 -30.94 -16.82
CA LEU A 953 -22.87 -30.18 -16.93
C LEU A 953 -22.71 -29.14 -15.81
N TRP A 954 -23.76 -28.36 -15.54
CA TRP A 954 -23.75 -27.38 -14.44
C TRP A 954 -23.68 -28.03 -13.06
N THR A 955 -24.31 -29.20 -12.89
CA THR A 955 -24.22 -29.98 -11.65
C THR A 955 -22.79 -30.45 -11.39
N LYS A 956 -22.13 -31.01 -12.42
CA LYS A 956 -20.71 -31.39 -12.37
C LYS A 956 -19.80 -30.19 -12.07
N PHE A 957 -20.11 -29.01 -12.61
CA PHE A 957 -19.35 -27.79 -12.32
C PHE A 957 -19.48 -27.34 -10.85
N VAL A 958 -20.69 -27.41 -10.28
CA VAL A 958 -20.91 -27.09 -8.85
C VAL A 958 -20.20 -28.12 -7.95
N ASP A 959 -20.27 -29.41 -8.28
CA ASP A 959 -19.52 -30.46 -7.57
C ASP A 959 -18.01 -30.17 -7.59
N PHE A 960 -17.46 -29.85 -8.77
CA PHE A 960 -16.05 -29.47 -8.91
C PHE A 960 -15.66 -28.29 -8.01
N LEU A 961 -16.48 -27.24 -7.94
CA LEU A 961 -16.21 -26.08 -7.10
C LEU A 961 -16.12 -26.46 -5.62
N TYR A 962 -17.10 -27.22 -5.11
CA TYR A 962 -17.10 -27.62 -3.70
C TYR A 962 -16.01 -28.65 -3.37
N ASP A 963 -15.76 -29.64 -4.25
CA ASP A 963 -14.68 -30.62 -4.08
C ASP A 963 -13.28 -29.94 -4.10
N SER A 964 -13.12 -28.89 -4.92
CA SER A 964 -11.90 -28.07 -4.92
C SER A 964 -11.70 -27.35 -3.57
N CYS A 965 -12.77 -26.87 -2.94
CA CYS A 965 -12.71 -26.24 -1.62
C CYS A 965 -12.31 -27.24 -0.53
N VAL A 966 -12.80 -28.48 -0.58
CA VAL A 966 -12.40 -29.54 0.37
C VAL A 966 -10.90 -29.85 0.22
N THR A 967 -10.43 -29.99 -1.01
CA THR A 967 -9.01 -30.29 -1.30
C THR A 967 -8.09 -29.17 -0.82
N ASP A 968 -8.42 -27.92 -1.14
CA ASP A 968 -7.63 -26.77 -0.72
C ASP A 968 -7.75 -26.49 0.79
N ALA A 969 -8.87 -26.83 1.44
CA ALA A 969 -9.00 -26.73 2.90
C ALA A 969 -8.09 -27.74 3.62
N LYS A 970 -7.91 -28.95 3.06
CA LYS A 970 -6.92 -29.92 3.56
C LYS A 970 -5.49 -29.38 3.38
N LYS A 971 -5.16 -28.82 2.22
CA LYS A 971 -3.86 -28.14 1.99
C LYS A 971 -3.62 -27.00 2.99
N ALA A 972 -4.61 -26.15 3.24
CA ALA A 972 -4.51 -25.06 4.21
C ALA A 972 -4.31 -25.56 5.65
N ARG A 973 -4.93 -26.69 6.03
CA ARG A 973 -4.72 -27.34 7.32
C ARG A 973 -3.28 -27.87 7.43
N ASP A 974 -2.81 -28.57 6.41
CA ASP A 974 -1.46 -29.15 6.40
C ASP A 974 -0.39 -28.04 6.45
N LEU A 975 -0.62 -26.93 5.74
CA LEU A 975 0.20 -25.72 5.80
C LEU A 975 0.20 -25.11 7.22
N ALA A 976 -0.97 -24.97 7.86
CA ALA A 976 -1.08 -24.43 9.22
C ALA A 976 -0.43 -25.34 10.28
N ASP A 977 -0.47 -26.65 10.07
CA ASP A 977 0.19 -27.63 10.93
C ASP A 977 1.72 -27.55 10.80
N SER A 978 2.24 -27.41 9.58
CA SER A 978 3.68 -27.23 9.33
C SER A 978 4.21 -25.92 9.94
N SER A 979 3.39 -24.86 9.98
CA SER A 979 3.79 -23.55 10.52
C SER A 979 3.65 -23.43 12.05
N SER A 980 3.22 -24.50 12.74
CA SER A 980 2.92 -24.52 14.17
C SER A 980 1.81 -23.53 14.61
N ALA A 981 0.91 -23.14 13.69
CA ALA A 981 -0.16 -22.18 13.94
C ALA A 981 -1.47 -22.89 14.37
N THR A 982 -1.53 -23.38 15.60
CA THR A 982 -2.60 -24.26 16.10
C THR A 982 -4.02 -23.72 15.94
N ARG A 983 -4.26 -22.43 16.18
CA ARG A 983 -5.59 -21.80 15.98
C ARG A 983 -6.01 -21.75 14.51
N GLN A 984 -5.06 -21.50 13.60
CA GLN A 984 -5.34 -21.50 12.17
C GLN A 984 -5.58 -22.93 11.65
N ALA A 985 -4.85 -23.92 12.16
CA ALA A 985 -5.09 -25.34 11.87
C ALA A 985 -6.49 -25.81 12.30
N ALA A 986 -6.97 -25.37 13.48
CA ALA A 986 -8.33 -25.62 13.93
C ALA A 986 -9.37 -24.97 13.00
N ARG A 987 -9.16 -23.71 12.59
CA ARG A 987 -10.04 -23.01 11.64
C ARG A 987 -10.07 -23.69 10.26
N ALA A 988 -8.92 -24.11 9.74
CA ALA A 988 -8.82 -24.85 8.48
C ALA A 988 -9.55 -26.19 8.56
N SER A 989 -9.39 -26.91 9.68
CA SER A 989 -10.11 -28.18 9.93
C SER A 989 -11.64 -28.00 9.96
N LEU A 990 -12.14 -26.89 10.52
CA LEU A 990 -13.56 -26.56 10.46
C LEU A 990 -14.05 -26.26 9.04
N LEU A 991 -13.22 -25.62 8.21
CA LEU A 991 -13.56 -25.37 6.81
C LEU A 991 -13.61 -26.66 6.00
N VAL A 992 -12.76 -27.65 6.32
CA VAL A 992 -12.90 -29.01 5.75
C VAL A 992 -14.28 -29.58 6.08
N ILE A 993 -14.68 -29.57 7.36
CA ILE A 993 -15.99 -30.06 7.79
C ILE A 993 -17.13 -29.29 7.09
N ARG A 994 -17.01 -27.96 6.98
CA ARG A 994 -18.00 -27.11 6.30
C ARG A 994 -18.19 -27.51 4.85
N TYR A 995 -17.11 -27.61 4.08
CA TYR A 995 -17.21 -27.89 2.65
C TYR A 995 -17.56 -29.35 2.37
N GLU A 996 -17.15 -30.30 3.22
CA GLU A 996 -17.67 -31.67 3.17
C GLU A 996 -19.20 -31.72 3.38
N PHE A 997 -19.72 -30.88 4.29
CA PHE A 997 -21.17 -30.73 4.46
C PHE A 997 -21.85 -30.07 3.26
N GLU A 998 -21.27 -29.02 2.66
CA GLU A 998 -21.85 -28.37 1.47
C GLU A 998 -21.86 -29.31 0.24
N VAL A 999 -20.79 -30.09 0.01
CA VAL A 999 -20.78 -31.15 -1.01
C VAL A 999 -21.89 -32.16 -0.75
N PHE A 1000 -21.98 -32.66 0.49
CA PHE A 1000 -23.00 -33.64 0.86
C PHE A 1000 -24.42 -33.09 0.65
N ARG A 1001 -24.67 -31.86 1.11
CA ARG A 1001 -25.95 -31.14 0.97
C ARG A 1001 -26.33 -31.01 -0.50
N TRP A 1002 -25.40 -30.54 -1.34
CA TRP A 1002 -25.64 -30.36 -2.78
C TRP A 1002 -25.99 -31.68 -3.46
N ARG A 1003 -25.21 -32.74 -3.22
CA ARG A 1003 -25.47 -34.08 -3.78
C ARG A 1003 -26.80 -34.66 -3.33
N MET A 1004 -27.19 -34.44 -2.06
CA MET A 1004 -28.51 -34.88 -1.56
C MET A 1004 -29.67 -34.12 -2.22
N GLN A 1005 -29.51 -32.81 -2.46
CA GLN A 1005 -30.51 -32.01 -3.18
C GLN A 1005 -30.68 -32.49 -4.64
N CYS A 1006 -29.57 -32.76 -5.33
CA CYS A 1006 -29.58 -33.29 -6.70
C CYS A 1006 -30.22 -34.67 -6.74
N LYS A 1007 -29.74 -35.63 -5.93
CA LYS A 1007 -30.27 -36.99 -5.83
C LYS A 1007 -31.77 -37.03 -5.55
N ARG A 1008 -32.27 -36.14 -4.68
CA ARG A 1008 -33.72 -36.00 -4.46
C ARG A 1008 -34.46 -35.50 -5.70
N THR A 1009 -33.91 -34.50 -6.38
CA THR A 1009 -34.53 -33.90 -7.57
C THR A 1009 -34.63 -34.93 -8.69
N ASP A 1010 -33.58 -35.74 -8.86
CA ASP A 1010 -33.54 -36.87 -9.79
C ASP A 1010 -34.61 -37.92 -9.45
N LEU A 1011 -34.66 -38.37 -8.20
CA LEU A 1011 -35.67 -39.34 -7.73
C LEU A 1011 -37.11 -38.82 -7.85
N PHE A 1012 -37.31 -37.51 -7.66
CA PHE A 1012 -38.60 -36.86 -7.87
C PHE A 1012 -38.98 -36.85 -9.35
N ARG A 1013 -38.02 -36.57 -10.25
CA ARG A 1013 -38.21 -36.57 -11.71
C ARG A 1013 -38.49 -37.98 -12.25
N GLU A 1014 -37.82 -39.00 -11.72
CA GLU A 1014 -38.02 -40.40 -12.09
C GLU A 1014 -39.32 -41.01 -11.52
N GLY A 1015 -40.05 -40.26 -10.67
CA GLY A 1015 -41.25 -40.76 -10.00
C GLY A 1015 -40.98 -41.84 -8.94
N ALA A 1016 -39.71 -42.05 -8.58
CA ALA A 1016 -39.22 -43.10 -7.69
C ALA A 1016 -39.07 -42.65 -6.21
N LEU A 1017 -39.68 -41.51 -5.83
CA LEU A 1017 -39.62 -40.98 -4.47
C LEU A 1017 -40.59 -41.70 -3.51
N ASP A 1018 -40.37 -43.00 -3.31
CA ASP A 1018 -41.17 -43.85 -2.42
C ASP A 1018 -40.77 -43.70 -0.92
N LYS A 1019 -41.46 -44.43 -0.04
CA LYS A 1019 -41.18 -44.38 1.41
C LYS A 1019 -39.79 -44.91 1.74
N ASP A 1020 -39.29 -45.88 0.97
CA ASP A 1020 -38.01 -46.53 1.22
C ASP A 1020 -36.83 -45.66 0.75
N ALA A 1021 -36.95 -44.98 -0.39
CA ALA A 1021 -36.01 -43.97 -0.88
C ALA A 1021 -35.91 -42.77 0.06
N ARG A 1022 -37.04 -42.29 0.61
CA ARG A 1022 -37.02 -41.23 1.65
C ARG A 1022 -36.31 -41.68 2.92
N LYS A 1023 -36.48 -42.95 3.31
CA LYS A 1023 -35.80 -43.53 4.48
C LYS A 1023 -34.30 -43.67 4.24
N GLN A 1024 -33.89 -44.15 3.06
CA GLN A 1024 -32.47 -44.22 2.67
C GLN A 1024 -31.80 -42.85 2.68
N LEU A 1025 -32.45 -41.81 2.14
CA LEU A 1025 -31.95 -40.43 2.19
C LEU A 1025 -31.83 -39.91 3.63
N SER A 1026 -32.80 -40.20 4.51
CA SER A 1026 -32.72 -39.86 5.94
C SER A 1026 -31.56 -40.58 6.65
N ASP A 1027 -31.33 -41.86 6.34
CA ASP A 1027 -30.25 -42.65 6.93
C ASP A 1027 -28.86 -42.15 6.48
N GLU A 1028 -28.71 -41.75 5.21
CA GLU A 1028 -27.49 -41.10 4.70
C GLU A 1028 -27.19 -39.77 5.43
N VAL A 1029 -28.22 -38.94 5.70
CA VAL A 1029 -28.07 -37.70 6.47
C VAL A 1029 -27.66 -37.97 7.92
N LYS A 1030 -28.27 -38.96 8.59
CA LYS A 1030 -27.89 -39.35 9.96
C LYS A 1030 -26.46 -39.87 10.05
N MET A 1031 -26.04 -40.64 9.04
CA MET A 1031 -24.68 -41.14 8.97
C MET A 1031 -23.68 -40.00 8.80
N HIS A 1032 -23.95 -39.04 7.91
CA HIS A 1032 -23.11 -37.87 7.70
C HIS A 1032 -23.02 -37.00 8.97
N LYS A 1033 -24.16 -36.72 9.62
CA LYS A 1033 -24.22 -36.01 10.91
C LYS A 1033 -23.35 -36.67 11.98
N SER A 1034 -23.37 -38.00 12.06
CA SER A 1034 -22.52 -38.75 13.01
C SER A 1034 -21.04 -38.67 12.64
N SER A 1035 -20.71 -38.67 11.35
CA SER A 1035 -19.34 -38.47 10.85
C SER A 1035 -18.79 -37.08 11.18
N MET A 1036 -19.62 -36.04 11.02
CA MET A 1036 -19.29 -34.65 11.33
C MET A 1036 -18.92 -34.47 12.81
N LEU A 1037 -19.70 -35.06 13.73
CA LEU A 1037 -19.42 -34.99 15.17
C LEU A 1037 -18.13 -35.73 15.57
N ARG A 1038 -17.85 -36.88 14.95
CA ARG A 1038 -16.58 -37.61 15.16
C ARG A 1038 -15.38 -36.80 14.66
N SER A 1039 -15.52 -36.12 13.54
CA SER A 1039 -14.47 -35.25 12.98
C SER A 1039 -14.21 -34.06 13.90
N LEU A 1040 -15.25 -33.43 14.44
CA LEU A 1040 -15.11 -32.38 15.44
C LEU A 1040 -14.36 -32.87 16.69
N ASP A 1041 -14.76 -34.01 17.28
CA ASP A 1041 -14.08 -34.58 18.46
C ASP A 1041 -12.59 -34.86 18.19
N THR A 1042 -12.26 -35.31 16.98
CA THR A 1042 -10.87 -35.51 16.54
C THR A 1042 -10.09 -34.19 16.53
N VAL A 1043 -10.65 -33.14 15.93
CA VAL A 1043 -10.05 -31.80 15.89
C VAL A 1043 -9.86 -31.23 17.30
N GLN A 1044 -10.82 -31.44 18.20
CA GLN A 1044 -10.71 -30.99 19.59
C GLN A 1044 -9.57 -31.69 20.33
N LYS A 1045 -9.44 -33.01 20.17
CA LYS A 1045 -8.34 -33.79 20.77
C LYS A 1045 -6.98 -33.36 20.24
N GLU A 1046 -6.85 -33.18 18.93
CA GLU A 1046 -5.60 -32.73 18.32
C GLU A 1046 -5.21 -31.31 18.73
N TYR A 1047 -6.17 -30.39 18.80
CA TYR A 1047 -5.94 -29.01 19.25
C TYR A 1047 -5.39 -28.96 20.68
N ILE A 1048 -6.02 -29.70 21.59
CA ILE A 1048 -5.58 -29.78 23.00
C ILE A 1048 -4.21 -30.46 23.09
N ARG A 1049 -3.96 -31.51 22.31
CA ARG A 1049 -2.68 -32.23 22.31
C ARG A 1049 -1.52 -31.36 21.81
N LYS A 1050 -1.71 -30.56 20.77
CA LYS A 1050 -0.66 -29.68 20.19
C LYS A 1050 -0.36 -28.45 21.06
N ARG A 1051 -1.15 -28.15 22.10
CA ARG A 1051 -0.95 -26.98 22.97
C ARG A 1051 -1.02 -27.36 24.46
N PRO A 1052 0.04 -27.94 25.03
CA PRO A 1052 0.12 -28.21 26.47
C PRO A 1052 0.25 -26.89 27.25
N SER A 1053 -0.86 -26.42 27.84
CA SER A 1053 -0.87 -25.21 28.69
C SER A 1053 -0.32 -25.51 30.09
N LYS A 1054 0.46 -24.58 30.64
CA LYS A 1054 1.13 -24.72 31.96
C LYS A 1054 0.23 -24.35 33.14
N THR A 1055 -0.84 -23.57 32.93
CA THR A 1055 -1.74 -23.10 33.99
C THR A 1055 -3.20 -23.53 33.75
N MET A 1056 -3.98 -23.65 34.83
CA MET A 1056 -5.39 -24.04 34.77
C MET A 1056 -6.29 -22.95 34.12
N GLU A 1057 -5.89 -21.68 34.20
CA GLU A 1057 -6.60 -20.56 33.59
C GLU A 1057 -6.44 -20.56 32.06
N ASP A 1058 -5.23 -20.83 31.56
CA ASP A 1058 -4.97 -20.98 30.12
C ASP A 1058 -5.78 -22.12 29.51
N ILE A 1059 -5.94 -23.25 30.22
CA ILE A 1059 -6.76 -24.38 29.76
C ILE A 1059 -8.23 -23.97 29.65
N LYS A 1060 -8.76 -23.21 30.63
CA LYS A 1060 -10.14 -22.72 30.58
C LYS A 1060 -10.35 -21.73 29.44
N ALA A 1061 -9.41 -20.81 29.21
CA ALA A 1061 -9.48 -19.85 28.11
C ALA A 1061 -9.45 -20.54 26.74
N GLU A 1062 -8.59 -21.55 26.56
CA GLU A 1062 -8.51 -22.30 25.30
C GLU A 1062 -9.74 -23.17 25.04
N ARG A 1063 -10.30 -23.81 26.08
CA ARG A 1063 -11.59 -24.52 25.95
C ARG A 1063 -12.72 -23.56 25.58
N LYS A 1064 -12.77 -22.39 26.21
CA LYS A 1064 -13.76 -21.36 25.87
C LYS A 1064 -13.62 -20.95 24.40
N TRP A 1065 -12.41 -20.60 23.94
CA TRP A 1065 -12.20 -20.22 22.53
C TRP A 1065 -12.67 -21.30 21.55
N LEU A 1066 -12.39 -22.58 21.83
CA LEU A 1066 -12.78 -23.71 21.02
C LEU A 1066 -14.30 -23.96 21.03
N GLU A 1067 -14.96 -23.75 22.17
CA GLU A 1067 -16.43 -23.78 22.26
C GLU A 1067 -17.07 -22.71 21.37
N GLU A 1068 -16.56 -21.46 21.45
CA GLU A 1068 -17.15 -20.31 20.76
C GLU A 1068 -16.86 -20.29 19.25
N ASN A 1069 -15.64 -20.67 18.84
CA ASN A 1069 -15.19 -20.55 17.44
C ASN A 1069 -15.33 -21.83 16.63
N CYS A 1070 -15.39 -23.00 17.28
CA CYS A 1070 -15.46 -24.30 16.63
C CYS A 1070 -16.80 -24.98 16.87
N ARG A 1071 -17.13 -25.27 18.14
CA ARG A 1071 -18.28 -26.11 18.49
C ARG A 1071 -19.62 -25.48 18.07
N ARG A 1072 -19.86 -24.22 18.42
CA ARG A 1072 -21.10 -23.50 18.05
C ARG A 1072 -21.36 -23.48 16.54
N LYS A 1073 -20.31 -23.43 15.72
CA LYS A 1073 -20.44 -23.44 14.25
C LYS A 1073 -20.88 -24.80 13.72
N VAL A 1074 -20.30 -25.88 14.24
CA VAL A 1074 -20.69 -27.24 13.87
C VAL A 1074 -22.08 -27.58 14.39
N GLU A 1075 -22.47 -27.08 15.56
CA GLU A 1075 -23.84 -27.21 16.08
C GLU A 1075 -24.87 -26.49 15.20
N ALA A 1076 -24.53 -25.34 14.60
CA ALA A 1076 -25.36 -24.70 13.59
C ALA A 1076 -25.49 -25.54 12.30
N TRP A 1077 -24.41 -26.18 11.83
CA TRP A 1077 -24.51 -27.10 10.69
C TRP A 1077 -25.29 -28.37 11.04
N GLN A 1078 -25.30 -28.78 12.31
CA GLN A 1078 -26.12 -29.88 12.80
C GLN A 1078 -27.62 -29.54 12.77
N THR A 1079 -28.01 -28.31 13.10
CA THR A 1079 -29.41 -27.88 12.95
C THR A 1079 -29.81 -27.80 11.48
N GLU A 1080 -28.90 -27.35 10.59
CA GLU A 1080 -29.11 -27.39 9.14
C GLU A 1080 -29.23 -28.83 8.59
N CYS A 1081 -28.48 -29.79 9.11
CA CYS A 1081 -28.65 -31.22 8.77
C CYS A 1081 -30.04 -31.71 9.14
N ASN A 1082 -30.56 -31.33 10.31
CA ASN A 1082 -31.91 -31.72 10.74
C ASN A 1082 -32.98 -31.08 9.82
N ALA A 1083 -32.80 -29.82 9.44
CA ALA A 1083 -33.69 -29.15 8.50
C ALA A 1083 -33.64 -29.78 7.09
N LEU A 1084 -32.45 -30.22 6.65
CA LEU A 1084 -32.28 -30.97 5.40
C LEU A 1084 -32.99 -32.32 5.48
N GLU A 1085 -32.84 -33.06 6.58
CA GLU A 1085 -33.55 -34.33 6.82
C GLU A 1085 -35.07 -34.13 6.77
N GLU A 1086 -35.58 -33.11 7.48
CA GLU A 1086 -37.01 -32.80 7.49
C GLU A 1086 -37.53 -32.45 6.09
N PHE A 1087 -36.78 -31.64 5.35
CA PHE A 1087 -37.10 -31.33 3.97
C PHE A 1087 -37.17 -32.61 3.12
N LEU A 1088 -36.14 -33.45 3.15
CA LEU A 1088 -36.05 -34.69 2.37
C LEU A 1088 -37.22 -35.66 2.67
N VAL A 1089 -37.70 -35.71 3.92
CA VAL A 1089 -38.76 -36.63 4.36
C VAL A 1089 -40.16 -36.08 4.13
N LYS A 1090 -40.44 -34.83 4.51
CA LYS A 1090 -41.81 -34.28 4.54
C LYS A 1090 -42.21 -33.56 3.24
N GLY A 1091 -41.24 -33.10 2.44
CA GLY A 1091 -41.51 -32.17 1.34
C GLY A 1091 -41.84 -30.76 1.86
N GLY A 1092 -41.59 -29.73 1.03
CA GLY A 1092 -41.72 -28.32 1.42
C GLY A 1092 -40.75 -27.40 0.66
N LEU A 1093 -40.77 -26.10 0.93
CA LEU A 1093 -39.86 -25.12 0.33
C LEU A 1093 -38.58 -25.05 1.17
N TYR A 1094 -37.50 -25.69 0.71
CA TYR A 1094 -36.20 -25.61 1.39
C TYR A 1094 -35.50 -24.32 0.99
N LYS A 1095 -35.80 -23.24 1.71
CA LYS A 1095 -34.97 -22.05 1.72
C LYS A 1095 -34.24 -21.97 3.06
N PRO A 1096 -32.95 -22.28 3.12
CA PRO A 1096 -32.14 -21.93 4.28
C PRO A 1096 -31.98 -20.41 4.26
N LEU A 1097 -32.88 -19.68 4.93
CA LEU A 1097 -32.66 -18.27 5.23
C LEU A 1097 -31.37 -18.20 6.05
N THR A 1098 -30.30 -17.68 5.43
CA THR A 1098 -29.02 -17.48 6.10
C THR A 1098 -29.22 -16.54 7.28
N LEU A 1099 -28.40 -16.66 8.34
CA LEU A 1099 -28.40 -15.69 9.45
C LEU A 1099 -28.19 -14.26 8.92
N GLN A 1100 -27.46 -14.10 7.82
CA GLN A 1100 -27.24 -12.84 7.15
C GLN A 1100 -28.51 -12.31 6.46
N GLU A 1101 -29.24 -13.12 5.70
CA GLU A 1101 -30.52 -12.69 5.11
C GLU A 1101 -31.58 -12.37 6.17
N ARG A 1102 -31.62 -13.12 7.28
CA ARG A 1102 -32.51 -12.81 8.42
C ARG A 1102 -32.10 -11.50 9.09
N ALA A 1103 -30.81 -11.22 9.23
CA ALA A 1103 -30.29 -9.95 9.75
C ALA A 1103 -30.56 -8.78 8.79
N ASP A 1104 -30.42 -8.99 7.49
CA ASP A 1104 -30.69 -7.98 6.46
C ASP A 1104 -32.20 -7.65 6.37
N ILE A 1105 -33.09 -8.64 6.55
CA ILE A 1105 -34.54 -8.41 6.68
C ILE A 1105 -34.84 -7.56 7.92
N VAL A 1106 -34.26 -7.89 9.08
CA VAL A 1106 -34.43 -7.12 10.32
C VAL A 1106 -33.91 -5.68 10.16
N LYS A 1107 -32.78 -5.50 9.46
CA LYS A 1107 -32.18 -4.20 9.17
C LYS A 1107 -32.99 -3.38 8.18
N ALA A 1108 -33.61 -4.00 7.18
CA ALA A 1108 -34.42 -3.35 6.17
C ALA A 1108 -35.72 -2.74 6.75
N PHE A 1109 -36.31 -3.36 7.78
CA PHE A 1109 -37.51 -2.82 8.43
C PHE A 1109 -37.21 -1.68 9.44
N GLY A 1110 -35.97 -1.55 9.92
CA GLY A 1110 -35.52 -0.37 10.67
C GLY A 1110 -36.21 -0.12 12.02
N PHE A 1111 -36.74 -1.17 12.67
CA PHE A 1111 -37.45 -1.00 13.95
C PHE A 1111 -36.50 -0.62 15.10
N SER A 1112 -36.85 0.45 15.83
CA SER A 1112 -36.10 0.91 17.02
C SER A 1112 -36.27 -0.02 18.23
N HIS A 1113 -37.36 -0.79 18.27
CA HIS A 1113 -37.72 -1.69 19.37
C HIS A 1113 -38.02 -3.11 18.89
N ARG A 1114 -37.85 -4.12 19.77
CA ARG A 1114 -38.23 -5.53 19.50
C ARG A 1114 -39.73 -5.75 19.72
N GLY A 1115 -40.28 -6.83 19.13
CA GLY A 1115 -41.68 -7.23 19.36
C GLY A 1115 -42.61 -7.13 18.15
N HIS A 1116 -42.09 -6.93 16.94
CA HIS A 1116 -42.89 -6.73 15.72
C HIS A 1116 -43.14 -8.00 14.91
N PHE A 1117 -42.44 -9.10 15.21
CA PHE A 1117 -42.48 -10.33 14.40
C PHE A 1117 -43.30 -11.44 15.08
N TYR A 1118 -44.24 -12.00 14.34
CA TYR A 1118 -45.20 -13.01 14.82
C TYR A 1118 -45.29 -14.18 13.82
N ASN A 1119 -45.72 -15.34 14.27
CA ASN A 1119 -45.98 -16.53 13.47
C ASN A 1119 -47.47 -16.86 13.50
N CYS A 1120 -48.04 -17.27 12.37
CA CYS A 1120 -49.39 -17.84 12.32
C CYS A 1120 -49.42 -19.25 12.94
N GLU A 1121 -50.60 -19.86 13.05
CA GLU A 1121 -50.78 -21.20 13.62
C GLU A 1121 -49.98 -22.30 12.90
N ASN A 1122 -49.66 -22.09 11.62
CA ASN A 1122 -48.87 -23.00 10.79
C ASN A 1122 -47.38 -22.61 10.68
N GLY A 1123 -46.93 -21.61 11.45
CA GLY A 1123 -45.51 -21.25 11.55
C GLY A 1123 -44.98 -20.25 10.52
N HIS A 1124 -45.84 -19.63 9.69
CA HIS A 1124 -45.40 -18.58 8.75
C HIS A 1124 -45.25 -17.23 9.46
N THR A 1125 -44.08 -16.59 9.28
CA THR A 1125 -43.75 -15.32 9.94
C THR A 1125 -44.38 -14.12 9.23
N PHE A 1126 -45.02 -13.24 9.99
CA PHE A 1126 -45.57 -11.96 9.55
C PHE A 1126 -45.17 -10.85 10.52
N VAL A 1127 -45.30 -9.59 10.08
CA VAL A 1127 -44.87 -8.42 10.85
C VAL A 1127 -46.05 -7.50 11.14
N ILE A 1128 -46.09 -6.91 12.34
CA ILE A 1128 -47.03 -5.84 12.70
C ILE A 1128 -46.22 -4.55 12.80
N THR A 1129 -46.36 -3.67 11.81
CA THR A 1129 -45.48 -2.50 11.59
C THR A 1129 -45.78 -1.31 12.50
N GLU A 1130 -47.04 -1.11 12.88
CA GLU A 1130 -47.43 0.05 13.68
C GLU A 1130 -47.19 -0.16 15.17
N CYS A 1131 -46.73 0.90 15.85
CA CYS A 1131 -46.33 0.91 17.26
C CYS A 1131 -47.50 0.70 18.25
N GLY A 1132 -48.67 0.29 17.77
CA GLY A 1132 -49.88 0.01 18.53
C GLY A 1132 -50.24 -1.47 18.59
N GLY A 1133 -49.38 -2.44 18.28
CA GLY A 1133 -49.74 -3.87 18.42
C GLY A 1133 -50.90 -4.32 17.51
N ALA A 1134 -51.52 -5.47 17.81
CA ALA A 1134 -52.52 -6.07 16.92
C ALA A 1134 -53.89 -5.33 16.98
N MET A 1135 -54.16 -4.53 15.95
CA MET A 1135 -55.39 -3.72 15.83
C MET A 1135 -56.29 -4.15 14.66
N GLU A 1136 -55.76 -4.95 13.75
CA GLU A 1136 -56.46 -5.50 12.61
C GLU A 1136 -56.24 -7.02 12.51
N ALA A 1137 -57.28 -7.76 12.16
CA ALA A 1137 -57.22 -9.19 11.89
C ALA A 1137 -57.30 -9.43 10.37
N SER A 1138 -56.41 -10.28 9.85
CA SER A 1138 -56.31 -10.63 8.43
C SER A 1138 -56.10 -12.15 8.27
N LYS A 1139 -55.87 -12.61 7.04
CA LYS A 1139 -55.58 -14.02 6.72
C LYS A 1139 -54.15 -14.17 6.22
N CYS A 1140 -53.47 -15.21 6.66
CA CYS A 1140 -52.13 -15.54 6.21
C CYS A 1140 -52.13 -15.79 4.70
N PRO A 1141 -51.30 -15.10 3.90
CA PRO A 1141 -51.28 -15.27 2.45
C PRO A 1141 -50.80 -16.66 2.00
N GLU A 1142 -50.12 -17.41 2.88
CA GLU A 1142 -49.56 -18.73 2.56
C GLU A 1142 -50.48 -19.90 2.98
N CYS A 1143 -51.16 -19.80 4.12
CA CYS A 1143 -51.99 -20.90 4.65
C CYS A 1143 -53.43 -20.51 4.99
N ASN A 1144 -53.82 -19.26 4.76
CA ASN A 1144 -55.16 -18.72 5.02
C ASN A 1144 -55.62 -18.74 6.48
N ALA A 1145 -54.74 -19.12 7.41
CA ALA A 1145 -54.96 -19.06 8.86
C ALA A 1145 -55.21 -17.62 9.34
N PRO A 1146 -56.02 -17.40 10.39
CA PRO A 1146 -56.24 -16.07 10.94
C PRO A 1146 -54.94 -15.50 11.53
N ILE A 1147 -54.56 -14.29 11.13
CA ILE A 1147 -53.37 -13.55 11.61
C ILE A 1147 -53.77 -12.15 12.11
N GLY A 1148 -52.96 -11.52 12.95
CA GLY A 1148 -53.26 -10.22 13.55
C GLY A 1148 -54.07 -10.32 14.85
N GLY A 1149 -55.02 -9.40 15.05
CA GLY A 1149 -55.80 -9.28 16.29
C GLY A 1149 -56.58 -7.97 16.41
N ALA A 1150 -57.20 -7.71 17.55
CA ALA A 1150 -57.95 -6.47 17.81
C ALA A 1150 -57.68 -5.98 19.23
N HIS A 1151 -57.80 -4.67 19.45
CA HIS A 1151 -57.61 -4.04 20.77
C HIS A 1151 -56.27 -4.38 21.45
N HIS A 1152 -55.18 -4.38 20.69
CA HIS A 1152 -53.84 -4.75 21.17
C HIS A 1152 -53.70 -6.21 21.61
N GLN A 1153 -54.70 -7.05 21.37
CA GLN A 1153 -54.67 -8.48 21.66
C GLN A 1153 -54.54 -9.29 20.38
N LEU A 1154 -53.49 -10.11 20.31
CA LEU A 1154 -53.32 -11.08 19.23
C LEU A 1154 -54.38 -12.17 19.31
N VAL A 1155 -54.78 -12.68 18.15
CA VAL A 1155 -55.54 -13.94 18.07
C VAL A 1155 -54.73 -15.04 18.78
N SER A 1156 -55.40 -15.86 19.60
CA SER A 1156 -54.75 -16.87 20.45
C SER A 1156 -53.94 -17.93 19.72
N SER A 1157 -54.17 -18.09 18.41
CA SER A 1157 -53.43 -19.01 17.54
C SER A 1157 -52.10 -18.43 17.01
N ASN A 1158 -51.87 -17.12 17.15
CA ASN A 1158 -50.63 -16.47 16.73
C ASN A 1158 -49.56 -16.55 17.83
N THR A 1159 -48.32 -16.84 17.46
CA THR A 1159 -47.18 -16.94 18.39
C THR A 1159 -46.13 -15.88 18.05
N ARG A 1160 -45.19 -15.58 18.95
CA ARG A 1160 -44.08 -14.65 18.65
C ARG A 1160 -42.97 -15.36 17.87
N ALA A 1161 -42.39 -14.67 16.88
CA ALA A 1161 -41.25 -15.17 16.12
C ALA A 1161 -39.94 -14.88 16.86
N ILE A 1162 -39.66 -15.64 17.93
CA ILE A 1162 -38.54 -15.45 18.87
C ILE A 1162 -37.17 -15.41 18.16
N GLU A 1163 -37.04 -16.12 17.03
CA GLU A 1163 -35.82 -16.13 16.23
C GLU A 1163 -35.47 -14.77 15.60
N PHE A 1164 -36.47 -14.00 15.13
CA PHE A 1164 -36.26 -12.66 14.58
C PHE A 1164 -36.05 -11.60 15.68
N GLU A 1165 -36.70 -11.77 16.85
CA GLU A 1165 -36.47 -10.91 18.02
C GLU A 1165 -35.03 -11.04 18.54
N ASN A 1166 -34.46 -12.24 18.53
CA ASN A 1166 -33.08 -12.49 18.94
C ASN A 1166 -32.05 -11.93 17.95
N ILE A 1167 -32.38 -11.84 16.67
CA ILE A 1167 -31.52 -11.22 15.64
C ILE A 1167 -31.58 -9.69 15.79
N ALA A 1168 -32.77 -9.10 15.96
CA ALA A 1168 -32.93 -7.68 16.28
C ALA A 1168 -32.19 -7.26 17.57
N ARG A 1169 -32.06 -8.18 18.53
CA ARG A 1169 -31.21 -7.98 19.72
C ARG A 1169 -29.73 -7.86 19.40
N GLN A 1170 -29.22 -8.69 18.51
CA GLN A 1170 -27.80 -8.69 18.15
C GLN A 1170 -27.42 -7.46 17.32
N GLU A 1171 -28.37 -6.91 16.55
CA GLU A 1171 -28.22 -5.68 15.76
C GLU A 1171 -28.50 -4.38 16.55
N GLY A 1172 -28.84 -4.46 17.84
CA GLY A 1172 -28.92 -3.30 18.75
C GLY A 1172 -30.31 -2.69 18.98
N SER A 1173 -31.41 -3.33 18.54
CA SER A 1173 -32.78 -2.86 18.84
C SER A 1173 -33.08 -2.95 20.36
N LEU A 1174 -33.72 -1.91 20.92
CA LEU A 1174 -34.06 -1.81 22.34
C LEU A 1174 -35.30 -2.66 22.68
N ASP A 1175 -35.49 -3.00 23.96
CA ASP A 1175 -36.74 -3.64 24.38
C ASP A 1175 -37.91 -2.66 24.25
N ALA A 1176 -39.10 -3.17 23.90
CA ALA A 1176 -40.28 -2.33 23.74
C ALA A 1176 -40.63 -1.60 25.05
N PRO A 1177 -40.94 -0.29 25.02
CA PRO A 1177 -41.28 0.44 26.23
C PRO A 1177 -42.68 0.07 26.78
N TRP A 1178 -43.52 -0.59 25.98
CA TRP A 1178 -44.92 -0.87 26.30
C TRP A 1178 -45.13 -2.22 27.03
N PRO A 1179 -46.08 -2.32 27.97
CA PRO A 1179 -46.37 -3.56 28.71
C PRO A 1179 -46.79 -4.75 27.84
N TRP A 1180 -47.40 -4.51 26.67
CA TRP A 1180 -47.76 -5.56 25.71
C TRP A 1180 -46.59 -5.98 24.78
N GLY A 1181 -45.57 -5.13 24.67
CA GLY A 1181 -44.34 -5.38 23.91
C GLY A 1181 -43.28 -6.14 24.73
N ARG A 1182 -43.21 -5.88 26.05
CA ARG A 1182 -42.43 -6.66 27.02
C ARG A 1182 -43.25 -7.89 27.44
N GLY A 1183 -43.03 -9.03 26.83
CA GLY A 1183 -43.65 -10.28 27.30
C GLY A 1183 -43.27 -10.58 28.75
N ALA A 1184 -44.19 -11.20 29.49
CA ALA A 1184 -43.96 -11.80 30.80
C ALA A 1184 -42.85 -12.85 30.80
#